data_AF-A0A166PR21-F1
#
_entry.id   AF-A0A166PR21-F1
#
_cell.length_a   1.000
_cell.length_b   1.000
_cell.length_c   1.000
_cell.angle_alpha   90.00
_cell.angle_beta   90.00
_cell.angle_gamma   90.00
#
_symmetry.space_group_name_H-M   'P 1'
#
loop_
_entity.id
_entity.type
_entity.pdbx_description
1 polymer ?
#
loop_
_entity_poly.entity_id
_entity_poly.type
_entity_poly.pdbx_seq_one_letter_code
_entity_poly.pdbx_strand_id
1 'polypeptide(L)'
;MPRWDSASPDMPRKRRRLRSQSSMASDTTQPTWPPTKVPVEIFDEITTYLSRSDVKNLRLVNHEFDRMVSAKYFRNVVVPFRSEMYQAMKLKVSLEDDDNEQAQPGKDTLFSSGMRIFQSFGDHILRFALSLEIDEESLAYPPIKPTQKAITSYWGIYRWPHESYLRYTELEGLEQTADETASMKEALRCLAQVQELGLCCDAGLGYLLGPDQQLESPPLPHPVFGLRNLRYRTLQRRLARADSDAMNARKLAFESPRDFKYTVLESMVRNAGYTQDQAKDAIAMLLSTENVSLTNIDFDERTAAAAAALANPESQGTNRVILQHVNAGPDQDHDENFARTVVAALNDSTAGHPLQPRNLTRGQKEMLLELEWAHRALIQSYVIALIDNARLNSFNSLTTLTIAKIPSSHIFMFQRPDFWRSLPNLTNVALAVVADWRQVAKVAPGCVEDTFVSPVDSVTKVHRLLQDHVGQQENIKFLHFEWICGGEFAPGMTQRNLYVLPVPICSPEQMVHPETAKLPGVLLSLPHVKHLSLKNCYATPHVFLQAIRTMAQQSLQKLELESVSLTGSPTRDQGHINAVFHPHAHVVGAPIQIQVQAPGQAQIQAAQQVAEQQQQPPPLPPAPLQPQANLPPALGFGQAGAVILPPIQPPMGIGAGLIQVPPPLPPANQVPPPPPDPTPNWSRMRLRQPKLLSWAGILERLSPAPSIQELLASQGDELDGDDWVDDFVQRDDGFSFIPHPHGLVGEKASLMIEHISFKSCGYVLVDVSSIDNTGILGAHSPRQAPQDIMARRRELAPFMQMCTDRLAAKITNHMTSQEHFNLTTAFGVDTEWTNVYNEAVIDAAKTDGIIHPGRGRFSGAITKTAQQD
;
A
#
# COMPACT_ATOMS: atom_id res chain seq x y z
N MET A 1 -49.80 -62.93 -16.20
CA MET A 1 -49.86 -63.02 -17.68
C MET A 1 -50.70 -61.85 -18.18
N PRO A 2 -50.35 -61.15 -19.29
CA PRO A 2 -49.01 -61.00 -19.91
C PRO A 2 -48.12 -60.03 -19.08
N ARG A 3 -47.92 -58.74 -19.43
CA ARG A 3 -46.74 -58.09 -20.09
C ARG A 3 -46.30 -56.86 -19.25
N TRP A 4 -45.07 -56.33 -19.26
CA TRP A 4 -44.13 -55.78 -20.29
C TRP A 4 -44.51 -54.38 -20.80
N ASP A 5 -43.63 -53.34 -20.79
CA ASP A 5 -42.23 -53.27 -20.34
C ASP A 5 -41.71 -51.83 -20.07
N SER A 6 -40.51 -51.72 -19.47
CA SER A 6 -39.54 -50.59 -19.48
C SER A 6 -39.75 -49.36 -18.56
N ALA A 7 -38.72 -48.71 -17.98
CA ALA A 7 -37.31 -49.10 -17.74
C ALA A 7 -36.59 -48.13 -16.74
N SER A 8 -35.38 -48.53 -16.30
CA SER A 8 -34.33 -47.72 -15.61
C SER A 8 -34.43 -47.60 -14.06
N PRO A 9 -33.31 -47.36 -13.34
CA PRO A 9 -32.25 -48.37 -13.17
C PRO A 9 -31.74 -48.57 -11.72
N ASP A 10 -31.02 -49.67 -11.49
CA ASP A 10 -30.55 -50.13 -10.17
C ASP A 10 -29.39 -49.33 -9.54
N MET A 11 -29.35 -49.33 -8.20
CA MET A 11 -28.18 -48.98 -7.39
C MET A 11 -27.62 -50.23 -6.69
N PRO A 12 -26.36 -50.65 -6.93
CA PRO A 12 -25.77 -51.78 -6.20
C PRO A 12 -24.76 -51.35 -5.13
N ARG A 13 -25.11 -51.52 -3.85
CA ARG A 13 -24.18 -51.46 -2.70
C ARG A 13 -23.35 -52.74 -2.56
N LYS A 14 -22.15 -52.62 -1.96
CA LYS A 14 -21.30 -53.69 -1.36
C LYS A 14 -20.78 -54.79 -2.33
N ARG A 15 -19.51 -54.65 -2.76
CA ARG A 15 -18.78 -55.67 -3.55
C ARG A 15 -18.38 -56.88 -2.69
N ARG A 16 -18.85 -58.06 -3.09
CA ARG A 16 -18.63 -59.38 -2.44
C ARG A 16 -17.15 -59.82 -2.54
N ARG A 17 -16.54 -60.29 -1.44
CA ARG A 17 -15.26 -61.01 -1.49
C ARG A 17 -15.45 -62.33 -2.24
N LEU A 18 -14.72 -62.54 -3.33
CA LEU A 18 -14.60 -63.83 -4.02
C LEU A 18 -13.32 -64.53 -3.57
N ARG A 19 -13.43 -65.79 -3.18
CA ARG A 19 -12.30 -66.67 -2.81
C ARG A 19 -12.23 -67.79 -3.86
N SER A 20 -11.39 -67.63 -4.86
CA SER A 20 -11.12 -68.65 -5.88
C SER A 20 -9.74 -69.24 -5.66
N GLN A 21 -9.67 -70.52 -5.27
CA GLN A 21 -8.43 -71.29 -5.36
C GLN A 21 -8.26 -71.78 -6.80
N SER A 22 -7.12 -71.46 -7.41
CA SER A 22 -6.51 -72.28 -8.46
C SER A 22 -5.01 -72.07 -8.39
N SER A 23 -4.24 -73.15 -8.41
CA SER A 23 -2.79 -73.13 -8.24
C SER A 23 -2.09 -73.21 -9.58
N MET A 24 -1.35 -72.16 -9.93
CA MET A 24 -0.15 -72.29 -10.77
C MET A 24 0.97 -71.44 -10.17
N ALA A 25 2.18 -72.00 -10.16
CA ALA A 25 3.34 -71.37 -9.57
C ALA A 25 4.03 -70.45 -10.60
N SER A 26 4.03 -69.15 -10.30
CA SER A 26 4.94 -68.18 -10.90
C SER A 26 5.30 -67.17 -9.82
N ASP A 27 6.53 -67.24 -9.30
CA ASP A 27 7.06 -66.25 -8.36
C ASP A 27 7.35 -64.92 -9.05
N THR A 28 6.27 -64.18 -9.31
CA THR A 28 6.32 -62.74 -9.53
C THR A 28 5.97 -62.05 -8.21
N THR A 29 6.95 -61.98 -7.31
CA THR A 29 6.86 -61.19 -6.08
C THR A 29 6.44 -59.77 -6.45
N GLN A 30 5.21 -59.37 -6.13
CA GLN A 30 4.81 -57.98 -6.29
C GLN A 30 5.78 -57.12 -5.45
N PRO A 31 6.32 -56.02 -6.00
CA PRO A 31 7.26 -55.16 -5.27
C PRO A 31 6.51 -54.45 -4.14
N THR A 32 6.47 -55.08 -2.97
CA THR A 32 5.91 -54.51 -1.75
C THR A 32 6.84 -53.46 -1.20
N TRP A 33 6.29 -52.31 -0.80
CA TRP A 33 7.03 -51.26 -0.08
C TRP A 33 7.80 -51.87 1.10
N PRO A 34 9.13 -51.64 1.24
CA PRO A 34 9.94 -52.27 2.28
C PRO A 34 9.91 -51.45 3.58
N PRO A 35 9.07 -51.81 4.57
CA PRO A 35 8.85 -50.97 5.75
C PRO A 35 10.14 -50.84 6.58
N THR A 36 10.39 -49.65 7.10
CA THR A 36 11.54 -49.30 7.97
C THR A 36 12.92 -49.50 7.35
N LYS A 37 13.02 -49.70 6.03
CA LYS A 37 14.30 -49.82 5.30
C LYS A 37 14.68 -48.57 4.49
N VAL A 38 13.78 -47.61 4.36
CA VAL A 38 14.01 -46.35 3.64
C VAL A 38 14.43 -45.28 4.67
N PRO A 39 15.64 -44.71 4.57
CA PRO A 39 16.08 -43.63 5.46
C PRO A 39 15.21 -42.37 5.32
N VAL A 40 15.10 -41.57 6.39
CA VAL A 40 14.26 -40.35 6.42
C VAL A 40 14.72 -39.34 5.36
N GLU A 41 16.02 -39.30 5.09
CA GLU A 41 16.71 -38.49 4.10
C GLU A 41 16.15 -38.70 2.68
N ILE A 42 15.65 -39.90 2.36
CA ILE A 42 15.03 -40.18 1.06
C ILE A 42 13.60 -39.61 0.99
N PHE A 43 12.83 -39.65 2.09
CA PHE A 43 11.53 -38.96 2.14
C PHE A 43 11.72 -37.44 2.12
N ASP A 44 12.78 -36.96 2.78
CA ASP A 44 13.19 -35.57 2.71
C ASP A 44 13.53 -35.17 1.27
N GLU A 45 14.38 -35.90 0.56
CA GLU A 45 14.73 -35.53 -0.83
C GLU A 45 13.53 -35.64 -1.78
N ILE A 46 12.70 -36.69 -1.68
CA ILE A 46 11.43 -36.77 -2.44
C ILE A 46 10.56 -35.53 -2.21
N THR A 47 10.50 -35.03 -0.97
CA THR A 47 9.65 -33.89 -0.60
C THR A 47 10.29 -32.51 -0.82
N THR A 48 11.50 -32.41 -1.40
CA THR A 48 11.98 -31.11 -1.96
C THR A 48 11.24 -30.78 -3.26
N TYR A 49 10.90 -31.80 -4.06
CA TYR A 49 10.26 -31.66 -5.37
C TYR A 49 8.72 -31.62 -5.34
N LEU A 50 8.08 -32.04 -4.25
CA LEU A 50 6.62 -32.13 -4.13
C LEU A 50 5.95 -30.82 -3.67
N SER A 51 4.71 -30.55 -4.12
CA SER A 51 3.93 -29.43 -3.56
C SER A 51 3.38 -29.80 -2.17
N ARG A 52 3.08 -28.80 -1.32
CA ARG A 52 2.47 -29.05 0.01
C ARG A 52 1.16 -29.86 -0.07
N SER A 53 0.45 -29.82 -1.19
CA SER A 53 -0.72 -30.67 -1.46
C SER A 53 -0.32 -32.13 -1.64
N ASP A 54 0.74 -32.40 -2.40
CA ASP A 54 1.20 -33.75 -2.71
C ASP A 54 1.88 -34.36 -1.48
N VAL A 55 2.63 -33.56 -0.72
CA VAL A 55 3.16 -33.91 0.62
C VAL A 55 2.00 -34.25 1.58
N LYS A 56 0.87 -33.53 1.56
CA LYS A 56 -0.34 -33.88 2.34
C LYS A 56 -0.92 -35.22 1.88
N ASN A 57 -1.00 -35.47 0.58
CA ASN A 57 -1.54 -36.71 0.02
C ASN A 57 -0.61 -37.91 0.29
N LEU A 58 0.71 -37.70 0.26
CA LEU A 58 1.74 -38.69 0.53
C LEU A 58 1.64 -39.25 1.95
N ARG A 59 1.32 -38.40 2.93
CA ARG A 59 1.01 -38.81 4.31
C ARG A 59 -0.18 -39.78 4.42
N LEU A 60 -1.09 -39.80 3.44
CA LEU A 60 -2.24 -40.72 3.42
C LEU A 60 -1.90 -42.09 2.81
N VAL A 61 -0.67 -42.32 2.34
CA VAL A 61 -0.26 -43.60 1.73
C VAL A 61 -0.13 -44.72 2.76
N ASN A 62 0.59 -44.48 3.87
CA ASN A 62 0.64 -45.34 5.05
C ASN A 62 1.25 -44.59 6.26
N HIS A 63 1.23 -45.22 7.44
CA HIS A 63 1.76 -44.63 8.69
C HIS A 63 3.27 -44.33 8.67
N GLU A 64 4.07 -45.01 7.84
CA GLU A 64 5.49 -44.70 7.70
C GLU A 64 5.69 -43.41 6.91
N PHE A 65 4.99 -43.24 5.78
CA PHE A 65 4.97 -41.98 5.05
C PHE A 65 4.42 -40.85 5.93
N ASP A 66 3.34 -41.05 6.69
CA ASP A 66 2.82 -40.02 7.61
C ASP A 66 3.90 -39.58 8.62
N ARG A 67 4.57 -40.53 9.28
CA ARG A 67 5.61 -40.25 10.28
C ARG A 67 6.83 -39.56 9.67
N MET A 68 7.36 -40.05 8.55
CA MET A 68 8.58 -39.51 7.93
C MET A 68 8.35 -38.15 7.27
N VAL A 69 7.15 -37.91 6.72
CA VAL A 69 6.82 -36.70 5.97
C VAL A 69 6.22 -35.60 6.85
N SER A 70 5.63 -35.93 8.01
CA SER A 70 5.01 -34.94 8.91
C SER A 70 5.98 -33.87 9.38
N ALA A 71 7.20 -34.23 9.75
CA ALA A 71 8.21 -33.27 10.23
C ALA A 71 8.44 -32.15 9.21
N LYS A 72 8.62 -32.50 7.93
CA LYS A 72 8.78 -31.52 6.84
C LYS A 72 7.49 -30.80 6.47
N TYR A 73 6.34 -31.46 6.56
CA TYR A 73 5.03 -30.84 6.30
C TYR A 73 4.67 -29.72 7.31
N PHE A 74 5.07 -29.91 8.57
CA PHE A 74 4.85 -28.97 9.68
C PHE A 74 6.06 -28.05 9.96
N ARG A 75 7.21 -28.24 9.30
CA ARG A 75 8.41 -27.40 9.47
C ARG A 75 8.15 -25.89 9.38
N ASN A 76 7.23 -25.46 8.51
CA ASN A 76 6.78 -24.07 8.42
C ASN A 76 5.26 -24.00 8.55
N VAL A 77 4.76 -23.29 9.57
CA VAL A 77 3.33 -23.10 9.85
C VAL A 77 3.01 -21.60 9.89
N VAL A 78 2.01 -21.21 9.11
CA VAL A 78 1.31 -19.93 9.25
C VAL A 78 -0.14 -20.26 9.57
N VAL A 79 -0.67 -19.72 10.67
CA VAL A 79 -2.08 -19.89 11.07
C VAL A 79 -2.85 -18.62 10.67
N PRO A 80 -3.82 -18.70 9.74
CA PRO A 80 -4.72 -17.60 9.46
C PRO A 80 -5.72 -17.48 10.63
N PHE A 81 -5.70 -16.35 11.32
CA PHE A 81 -6.56 -16.06 12.46
C PHE A 81 -7.80 -15.31 11.97
N ARG A 82 -8.73 -16.03 11.30
CA ARG A 82 -9.90 -15.46 10.60
C ARG A 82 -11.21 -16.11 11.02
N SER A 83 -12.33 -15.40 10.84
CA SER A 83 -13.68 -15.81 11.25
C SER A 83 -14.20 -17.07 10.54
N GLU A 84 -13.81 -17.33 9.28
CA GLU A 84 -14.36 -18.45 8.51
C GLU A 84 -13.92 -19.80 9.09
N MET A 85 -12.77 -19.86 9.78
CA MET A 85 -12.37 -21.06 10.54
C MET A 85 -13.29 -21.33 11.73
N TYR A 86 -13.78 -20.30 12.42
CA TYR A 86 -14.74 -20.45 13.52
C TYR A 86 -16.12 -20.87 12.99
N GLN A 87 -16.57 -20.33 11.86
CA GLN A 87 -17.82 -20.77 11.23
C GLN A 87 -17.75 -22.25 10.81
N ALA A 88 -16.66 -22.66 10.15
CA ALA A 88 -16.43 -24.06 9.74
C ALA A 88 -16.24 -25.04 10.92
N MET A 89 -15.93 -24.55 12.12
CA MET A 89 -15.92 -25.33 13.36
C MET A 89 -17.33 -25.38 13.98
N LYS A 90 -18.02 -24.23 14.11
CA LYS A 90 -19.38 -24.15 14.65
C LYS A 90 -20.37 -25.01 13.86
N LEU A 91 -20.30 -24.98 12.52
CA LEU A 91 -21.10 -25.83 11.65
C LEU A 91 -20.85 -27.33 11.81
N LYS A 92 -19.68 -27.75 12.32
CA LYS A 92 -19.41 -29.17 12.63
C LYS A 92 -20.00 -29.58 13.97
N VAL A 93 -19.84 -28.76 15.00
CA VAL A 93 -20.46 -29.00 16.31
C VAL A 93 -21.99 -29.12 16.15
N SER A 94 -22.61 -28.21 15.42
CA SER A 94 -24.04 -28.27 15.06
C SER A 94 -24.45 -29.41 14.11
N LEU A 95 -23.52 -30.27 13.67
CA LEU A 95 -23.79 -31.51 12.92
C LEU A 95 -23.40 -32.78 13.70
N GLU A 96 -22.78 -32.64 14.88
CA GLU A 96 -22.35 -33.74 15.76
C GLU A 96 -23.17 -33.78 17.08
N ASP A 97 -23.93 -32.72 17.42
CA ASP A 97 -24.75 -32.59 18.64
C ASP A 97 -26.13 -33.29 18.62
N ASP A 98 -26.60 -33.83 17.48
CA ASP A 98 -27.98 -34.35 17.31
C ASP A 98 -28.30 -35.65 18.09
N ASP A 99 -27.31 -36.21 18.80
CA ASP A 99 -27.36 -37.52 19.48
C ASP A 99 -27.00 -37.48 20.99
N ASN A 100 -26.73 -36.31 21.62
CA ASN A 100 -26.24 -36.28 23.02
C ASN A 100 -26.54 -34.99 23.83
N GLU A 101 -27.67 -34.94 24.55
CA GLU A 101 -28.21 -33.79 25.31
C GLU A 101 -27.38 -33.31 26.55
N GLN A 102 -26.08 -33.61 26.66
CA GLN A 102 -25.27 -33.32 27.87
C GLN A 102 -23.93 -32.59 27.62
N ALA A 103 -23.72 -32.02 26.43
CA ALA A 103 -22.64 -31.06 26.21
C ALA A 103 -22.97 -29.70 26.88
N GLN A 104 -22.12 -29.23 27.79
CA GLN A 104 -22.23 -27.85 28.29
C GLN A 104 -21.66 -26.86 27.28
N PRO A 105 -22.31 -25.69 27.03
CA PRO A 105 -21.83 -24.72 26.06
C PRO A 105 -20.61 -23.95 26.59
N GLY A 106 -19.39 -24.39 26.24
CA GLY A 106 -18.19 -23.63 26.58
C GLY A 106 -16.85 -24.16 26.06
N LYS A 107 -15.98 -23.20 25.68
CA LYS A 107 -14.51 -23.29 25.52
C LYS A 107 -13.91 -23.93 24.26
N ASP A 108 -14.69 -24.18 23.21
CA ASP A 108 -14.14 -24.58 21.90
C ASP A 108 -13.62 -23.35 21.10
N THR A 109 -12.47 -22.82 21.50
CA THR A 109 -11.77 -21.74 20.79
C THR A 109 -10.76 -22.26 19.76
N LEU A 110 -10.37 -21.42 18.78
CA LEU A 110 -9.48 -21.77 17.66
C LEU A 110 -8.19 -22.48 18.12
N PHE A 111 -7.58 -22.00 19.21
CA PHE A 111 -6.39 -22.63 19.77
C PHE A 111 -6.67 -23.92 20.52
N SER A 112 -7.83 -24.10 21.16
CA SER A 112 -8.19 -25.36 21.85
C SER A 112 -8.47 -26.49 20.84
N SER A 113 -9.24 -26.23 19.78
CA SER A 113 -9.49 -27.18 18.69
C SER A 113 -8.21 -27.48 17.92
N GLY A 114 -7.40 -26.46 17.66
CA GLY A 114 -6.06 -26.58 17.08
C GLY A 114 -5.02 -27.24 18.01
N MET A 115 -5.26 -27.33 19.32
CA MET A 115 -4.25 -27.69 20.33
C MET A 115 -3.64 -29.07 20.07
N ARG A 116 -4.42 -30.02 19.56
CA ARG A 116 -3.91 -31.35 19.19
C ARG A 116 -2.81 -31.30 18.14
N ILE A 117 -2.80 -30.30 17.25
CA ILE A 117 -1.74 -30.11 16.24
C ILE A 117 -0.46 -29.60 16.93
N PHE A 118 -0.58 -28.62 17.82
CA PHE A 118 0.54 -28.11 18.61
C PHE A 118 1.14 -29.20 19.50
N GLN A 119 0.31 -29.96 20.22
CA GLN A 119 0.75 -31.06 21.09
C GLN A 119 1.37 -32.25 20.33
N SER A 120 0.91 -32.55 19.10
CA SER A 120 1.39 -33.72 18.33
C SER A 120 2.56 -33.41 17.39
N PHE A 121 2.74 -32.15 16.99
CA PHE A 121 3.71 -31.77 15.95
C PHE A 121 4.53 -30.51 16.30
N GLY A 122 4.34 -29.89 17.46
CA GLY A 122 5.02 -28.65 17.86
C GLY A 122 6.55 -28.73 17.84
N ASP A 123 7.11 -29.87 18.27
CA ASP A 123 8.55 -30.17 18.20
C ASP A 123 9.12 -30.18 16.77
N HIS A 124 8.27 -30.26 15.73
CA HIS A 124 8.68 -30.19 14.33
C HIS A 124 8.52 -28.79 13.71
N ILE A 125 7.89 -27.83 14.41
CA ILE A 125 7.61 -26.50 13.87
C ILE A 125 8.83 -25.58 14.09
N LEU A 126 9.71 -25.53 13.09
CA LEU A 126 10.89 -24.65 13.11
C LEU A 126 10.55 -23.19 12.75
N ARG A 127 9.45 -22.96 12.00
CA ARG A 127 8.91 -21.62 11.73
C ARG A 127 7.43 -21.56 12.06
N PHE A 128 7.03 -20.64 12.95
CA PHE A 128 5.63 -20.43 13.34
C PHE A 128 5.20 -18.97 13.24
N ALA A 129 4.02 -18.72 12.65
CA ALA A 129 3.48 -17.37 12.52
C ALA A 129 1.96 -17.29 12.59
N LEU A 130 1.46 -16.14 13.04
CA LEU A 130 0.05 -15.76 12.98
C LEU A 130 -0.18 -14.75 11.84
N SER A 131 -1.27 -14.91 11.09
CA SER A 131 -1.69 -13.98 10.03
C SER A 131 -3.14 -13.58 10.22
N LEU A 132 -3.41 -12.28 10.37
CA LEU A 132 -4.74 -11.70 10.22
C LEU A 132 -4.59 -10.55 9.22
N GLU A 133 -5.12 -10.75 8.03
CA GLU A 133 -5.08 -9.77 6.95
C GLU A 133 -6.49 -9.56 6.44
N ILE A 134 -6.88 -8.29 6.30
CA ILE A 134 -8.10 -7.89 5.64
C ILE A 134 -8.20 -8.49 4.23
N ASP A 135 -9.43 -8.68 3.78
CA ASP A 135 -9.74 -8.98 2.39
C ASP A 135 -10.52 -7.80 1.80
N GLU A 136 -9.97 -7.15 0.76
CA GLU A 136 -10.61 -5.98 0.14
C GLU A 136 -11.93 -6.34 -0.55
N GLU A 137 -12.11 -7.58 -1.01
CA GLU A 137 -13.38 -8.04 -1.59
C GLU A 137 -14.48 -8.17 -0.51
N SER A 138 -14.14 -8.71 0.66
CA SER A 138 -15.01 -8.72 1.85
C SER A 138 -15.28 -7.32 2.39
N LEU A 139 -14.31 -6.40 2.33
CA LEU A 139 -14.50 -4.99 2.69
C LEU A 139 -15.40 -4.25 1.68
N ALA A 140 -15.32 -4.59 0.39
CA ALA A 140 -16.20 -4.02 -0.64
C ALA A 140 -17.68 -4.37 -0.40
N TYR A 141 -17.95 -5.53 0.21
CA TYR A 141 -19.29 -6.04 0.50
C TYR A 141 -19.42 -6.49 1.97
N PRO A 142 -19.39 -5.55 2.94
CA PRO A 142 -19.34 -5.87 4.36
C PRO A 142 -20.65 -6.58 4.81
N PRO A 143 -20.61 -7.39 5.89
CA PRO A 143 -21.82 -8.06 6.37
C PRO A 143 -22.92 -7.08 6.79
N ILE A 144 -24.18 -7.53 6.72
CA ILE A 144 -25.34 -6.72 7.09
C ILE A 144 -25.34 -6.49 8.60
N LYS A 145 -25.35 -5.21 9.01
CA LYS A 145 -25.34 -4.79 10.40
C LYS A 145 -26.41 -3.73 10.65
N PRO A 146 -27.62 -4.11 11.11
CA PRO A 146 -28.71 -3.16 11.30
C PRO A 146 -28.38 -2.19 12.45
N THR A 147 -28.56 -0.90 12.20
CA THR A 147 -28.29 0.19 13.15
C THR A 147 -29.42 0.36 14.18
N GLN A 148 -30.54 -0.31 13.93
CA GLN A 148 -31.79 -0.26 14.70
C GLN A 148 -32.38 -1.68 14.80
N LYS A 149 -33.09 -1.98 15.88
CA LYS A 149 -33.93 -3.18 16.07
C LYS A 149 -35.39 -2.82 15.81
N ALA A 150 -36.18 -3.75 15.28
CA ALA A 150 -37.64 -3.59 15.30
C ALA A 150 -38.15 -3.82 16.74
N ILE A 151 -39.03 -2.94 17.21
CA ILE A 151 -39.72 -3.07 18.50
C ILE A 151 -41.22 -3.12 18.24
N THR A 152 -41.87 -4.16 18.76
CA THR A 152 -43.32 -4.31 18.79
C THR A 152 -43.92 -3.44 19.91
N SER A 153 -44.92 -2.62 19.57
CA SER A 153 -45.66 -1.83 20.54
C SER A 153 -47.17 -1.97 20.31
N TYR A 154 -47.98 -1.42 21.23
CA TYR A 154 -49.43 -1.35 21.07
C TYR A 154 -49.88 -0.57 19.81
N TRP A 155 -49.07 0.39 19.36
CA TRP A 155 -49.42 1.30 18.25
C TRP A 155 -48.90 0.84 16.88
N GLY A 156 -48.12 -0.25 16.83
CA GLY A 156 -47.45 -0.72 15.62
C GLY A 156 -46.01 -1.16 15.89
N ILE A 157 -45.28 -1.39 14.81
CA ILE A 157 -43.88 -1.82 14.82
C ILE A 157 -43.00 -0.64 14.43
N TYR A 158 -41.99 -0.32 15.23
CA TYR A 158 -41.08 0.81 15.03
C TYR A 158 -39.63 0.33 14.99
N ARG A 159 -38.79 0.95 14.17
CA ARG A 159 -37.34 0.80 14.25
C ARG A 159 -36.79 1.69 15.35
N TRP A 160 -36.01 1.11 16.24
CA TRP A 160 -35.44 1.81 17.40
C TRP A 160 -33.92 1.58 17.48
N PRO A 161 -33.10 2.59 17.83
CA PRO A 161 -31.66 2.43 17.97
C PRO A 161 -31.27 1.32 18.96
N HIS A 162 -30.11 0.69 18.76
CA HIS A 162 -29.53 -0.17 19.78
C HIS A 162 -29.00 0.67 20.96
N GLU A 163 -29.19 0.18 22.18
CA GLU A 163 -28.73 0.83 23.42
C GLU A 163 -27.19 0.84 23.55
N SER A 164 -26.54 -0.14 22.92
CA SER A 164 -25.10 -0.26 22.78
C SER A 164 -24.70 -0.28 21.30
N TYR A 165 -23.40 -0.11 21.03
CA TYR A 165 -22.87 -0.37 19.69
C TYR A 165 -22.96 -1.88 19.41
N LEU A 166 -23.86 -2.26 18.50
CA LEU A 166 -23.92 -3.61 17.95
C LEU A 166 -22.56 -3.95 17.32
N ARG A 167 -22.17 -5.22 17.37
CA ARG A 167 -20.90 -5.72 16.83
C ARG A 167 -21.10 -6.68 15.66
N TYR A 168 -20.06 -6.85 14.85
CA TYR A 168 -19.97 -7.96 13.92
C TYR A 168 -19.62 -9.22 14.72
N THR A 169 -20.57 -10.15 14.90
CA THR A 169 -20.39 -11.38 15.70
C THR A 169 -19.15 -12.20 15.29
N GLU A 170 -18.77 -12.15 14.01
CA GLU A 170 -17.55 -12.75 13.48
C GLU A 170 -16.25 -12.10 13.99
N LEU A 171 -16.21 -10.78 14.11
CA LEU A 171 -15.05 -10.01 14.56
C LEU A 171 -15.00 -9.93 16.09
N GLU A 172 -16.15 -9.88 16.75
CA GLU A 172 -16.30 -9.98 18.20
C GLU A 172 -15.78 -11.33 18.72
N GLY A 173 -16.17 -12.46 18.11
CA GLY A 173 -15.63 -13.78 18.47
C GLY A 173 -14.13 -13.93 18.16
N LEU A 174 -13.62 -13.19 17.17
CA LEU A 174 -12.21 -13.16 16.82
C LEU A 174 -11.38 -12.40 17.87
N GLU A 175 -11.84 -11.22 18.28
CA GLU A 175 -11.27 -10.44 19.38
C GLU A 175 -11.32 -11.21 20.70
N GLN A 176 -12.48 -11.77 21.07
CA GLN A 176 -12.62 -12.55 22.30
C GLN A 176 -11.66 -13.75 22.36
N THR A 177 -11.43 -14.41 21.22
CA THR A 177 -10.45 -15.52 21.16
C THR A 177 -9.00 -15.02 21.13
N ALA A 178 -8.75 -13.81 20.65
CA ALA A 178 -7.44 -13.17 20.76
C ALA A 178 -7.13 -12.76 22.21
N ASP A 179 -8.13 -12.32 22.98
CA ASP A 179 -8.02 -12.02 24.41
C ASP A 179 -7.81 -13.28 25.28
N GLU A 180 -8.01 -14.49 24.75
CA GLU A 180 -7.57 -15.74 25.41
C GLU A 180 -6.04 -15.93 25.36
N THR A 181 -5.29 -15.03 26.01
CA THR A 181 -3.83 -15.09 26.11
C THR A 181 -3.35 -16.44 26.68
N ALA A 182 -4.14 -17.08 27.55
CA ALA A 182 -3.85 -18.40 28.10
C ALA A 182 -3.82 -19.50 27.02
N SER A 183 -4.84 -19.56 26.16
CA SER A 183 -4.96 -20.53 25.06
C SER A 183 -3.82 -20.35 24.05
N MET A 184 -3.45 -19.10 23.75
CA MET A 184 -2.30 -18.78 22.89
C MET A 184 -0.96 -19.16 23.55
N LYS A 185 -0.80 -18.88 24.86
CA LYS A 185 0.39 -19.25 25.65
C LYS A 185 0.61 -20.76 25.70
N GLU A 186 -0.44 -21.56 25.85
CA GLU A 186 -0.33 -23.02 25.82
C GLU A 186 0.04 -23.57 24.44
N ALA A 187 -0.52 -23.01 23.37
CA ALA A 187 -0.17 -23.38 21.99
C ALA A 187 1.31 -23.07 21.68
N LEU A 188 1.76 -21.84 22.01
CA LEU A 188 3.14 -21.41 21.82
C LEU A 188 4.15 -22.19 22.68
N ARG A 189 3.75 -22.70 23.85
CA ARG A 189 4.60 -23.55 24.71
C ARG A 189 5.01 -24.86 24.03
N CYS A 190 4.23 -25.34 23.06
CA CYS A 190 4.53 -26.58 22.35
C CYS A 190 5.61 -26.41 21.26
N LEU A 191 6.07 -25.18 20.99
CA LEU A 191 6.99 -24.86 19.89
C LEU A 191 8.47 -24.96 20.31
N ALA A 192 8.86 -26.03 21.00
CA ALA A 192 10.14 -26.14 21.71
C ALA A 192 11.40 -26.04 20.82
N GLN A 193 11.28 -26.26 19.51
CA GLN A 193 12.38 -26.17 18.53
C GLN A 193 12.27 -24.97 17.58
N VAL A 194 11.38 -24.00 17.84
CA VAL A 194 11.15 -22.88 16.90
C VAL A 194 12.40 -22.00 16.75
N GLN A 195 12.76 -21.71 15.50
CA GLN A 195 13.92 -20.91 15.09
C GLN A 195 13.50 -19.53 14.58
N GLU A 196 12.31 -19.45 13.96
CA GLU A 196 11.74 -18.22 13.42
C GLU A 196 10.27 -18.06 13.86
N LEU A 197 9.97 -16.97 14.56
CA LEU A 197 8.61 -16.58 14.93
C LEU A 197 8.17 -15.38 14.08
N GLY A 198 6.93 -15.40 13.60
CA GLY A 198 6.44 -14.39 12.67
C GLY A 198 5.04 -13.86 12.93
N LEU A 199 4.76 -12.67 12.38
CA LEU A 199 3.50 -11.96 12.54
C LEU A 199 3.15 -11.22 11.25
N CYS A 200 1.92 -11.41 10.75
CA CYS A 200 1.40 -10.72 9.57
C CYS A 200 0.04 -10.11 9.88
N CYS A 201 0.03 -8.84 10.31
CA CYS A 201 -1.17 -8.11 10.67
C CYS A 201 -1.44 -6.98 9.67
N ASP A 202 -2.63 -6.97 9.05
CA ASP A 202 -3.08 -5.92 8.13
C ASP A 202 -4.56 -5.60 8.34
N ALA A 203 -4.81 -4.46 8.98
CA ALA A 203 -6.14 -4.00 9.36
C ALA A 203 -6.88 -3.22 8.25
N GLY A 204 -6.27 -3.00 7.08
CA GLY A 204 -6.83 -2.11 6.05
C GLY A 204 -6.73 -0.62 6.38
N LEU A 205 -5.99 -0.24 7.42
CA LEU A 205 -5.67 1.15 7.77
C LEU A 205 -4.64 1.80 6.81
N GLY A 206 -3.99 0.99 5.97
CA GLY A 206 -3.05 1.44 4.95
C GLY A 206 -3.72 1.98 3.67
N TYR A 207 -3.03 1.80 2.54
CA TYR A 207 -3.56 2.12 1.22
C TYR A 207 -4.42 0.96 0.70
N LEU A 208 -5.70 1.21 0.43
CA LEU A 208 -6.63 0.25 -0.18
C LEU A 208 -6.64 0.44 -1.70
N LEU A 209 -6.71 -0.65 -2.47
CA LEU A 209 -6.69 -0.63 -3.93
C LEU A 209 -8.04 -0.24 -4.54
N GLY A 210 -9.16 -0.74 -4.01
CA GLY A 210 -10.49 -0.50 -4.56
C GLY A 210 -10.56 -0.55 -6.10
N PRO A 211 -10.91 0.56 -6.80
CA PRO A 211 -11.05 0.59 -8.26
C PRO A 211 -9.74 0.57 -9.07
N ASP A 212 -8.58 0.64 -8.41
CA ASP A 212 -7.25 0.49 -9.01
C ASP A 212 -6.75 -0.98 -8.94
N GLN A 213 -7.57 -1.89 -8.42
CA GLN A 213 -7.26 -3.32 -8.32
C GLN A 213 -7.35 -4.04 -9.67
N GLN A 214 -6.22 -4.54 -10.18
CA GLN A 214 -6.21 -5.40 -11.37
C GLN A 214 -6.71 -6.82 -11.06
N LEU A 215 -7.87 -7.18 -11.60
CA LEU A 215 -8.49 -8.51 -11.43
C LEU A 215 -7.76 -9.63 -12.18
N GLU A 216 -7.14 -9.32 -13.32
CA GLU A 216 -6.40 -10.29 -14.16
C GLU A 216 -5.01 -10.59 -13.58
N SER A 217 -4.32 -9.55 -13.11
CA SER A 217 -2.96 -9.56 -12.56
C SER A 217 -2.87 -9.11 -11.09
N PRO A 218 -3.67 -9.65 -10.14
CA PRO A 218 -3.68 -9.17 -8.77
C PRO A 218 -2.34 -9.45 -8.07
N PRO A 219 -1.96 -8.61 -7.10
CA PRO A 219 -0.61 -8.59 -6.53
C PRO A 219 -0.12 -9.93 -5.97
N LEU A 220 1.21 -10.06 -5.92
CA LEU A 220 1.84 -11.17 -5.22
C LEU A 220 1.67 -10.94 -3.69
N PRO A 221 1.24 -11.96 -2.92
CA PRO A 221 1.09 -11.83 -1.48
C PRO A 221 2.44 -11.62 -0.80
N HIS A 222 2.48 -10.79 0.24
CA HIS A 222 3.68 -10.56 1.03
C HIS A 222 4.11 -11.85 1.75
N PRO A 223 5.38 -12.27 1.69
CA PRO A 223 5.82 -13.53 2.29
C PRO A 223 5.99 -13.42 3.81
N VAL A 224 5.34 -14.31 4.56
CA VAL A 224 5.41 -14.31 6.05
C VAL A 224 6.75 -14.84 6.60
N PHE A 225 7.47 -15.66 5.81
CA PHE A 225 8.82 -16.14 6.15
C PHE A 225 9.75 -16.04 4.93
N GLY A 226 10.86 -15.34 5.09
CA GLY A 226 11.93 -15.23 4.09
C GLY A 226 11.54 -14.50 2.79
N LEU A 227 12.53 -13.93 2.12
CA LEU A 227 12.34 -13.29 0.82
C LEU A 227 11.89 -14.32 -0.24
N ARG A 228 10.78 -14.03 -0.93
CA ARG A 228 10.21 -14.77 -2.09
C ARG A 228 9.69 -16.21 -1.83
N ASN A 229 8.81 -16.41 -0.84
CA ASN A 229 7.98 -17.63 -0.76
C ASN A 229 6.65 -17.53 -1.54
N LEU A 230 6.71 -17.81 -2.85
CA LEU A 230 5.74 -17.51 -3.92
C LEU A 230 4.30 -18.10 -3.83
N ARG A 231 3.85 -18.70 -2.71
CA ARG A 231 2.73 -19.68 -2.73
C ARG A 231 1.56 -19.49 -1.72
N TYR A 232 1.43 -18.34 -1.04
CA TYR A 232 0.28 -18.06 -0.16
C TYR A 232 -1.07 -17.97 -0.92
N ARG A 233 -1.03 -17.45 -2.16
CA ARG A 233 -2.17 -17.24 -3.10
C ARG A 233 -2.94 -18.52 -3.50
N THR A 234 -2.53 -19.69 -3.05
CA THR A 234 -3.19 -20.99 -3.30
C THR A 234 -3.88 -21.58 -2.06
N LEU A 235 -3.67 -20.98 -0.88
CA LEU A 235 -4.43 -21.27 0.34
C LEU A 235 -5.63 -20.31 0.43
N GLN A 236 -5.41 -18.99 0.30
CA GLN A 236 -6.48 -17.97 0.27
C GLN A 236 -7.57 -18.33 -0.75
N ARG A 237 -7.21 -18.60 -2.02
CA ARG A 237 -8.16 -19.04 -3.07
C ARG A 237 -8.85 -20.39 -2.82
N ARG A 238 -8.43 -21.17 -1.82
CA ARG A 238 -9.15 -22.39 -1.41
C ARG A 238 -10.08 -22.17 -0.22
N LEU A 239 -9.80 -21.17 0.62
CA LEU A 239 -10.69 -20.74 1.70
C LEU A 239 -11.81 -19.84 1.15
N ALA A 240 -11.47 -18.82 0.33
CA ALA A 240 -12.46 -17.93 -0.31
C ALA A 240 -13.47 -18.68 -1.21
N ARG A 241 -13.10 -19.85 -1.76
CA ARG A 241 -14.01 -20.72 -2.52
C ARG A 241 -15.10 -21.40 -1.67
N ALA A 242 -14.98 -21.38 -0.33
CA ALA A 242 -16.01 -21.90 0.56
C ALA A 242 -17.14 -20.89 0.83
N ASP A 243 -16.90 -19.59 0.65
CA ASP A 243 -17.89 -18.52 0.88
C ASP A 243 -18.46 -17.94 -0.43
N SER A 244 -18.29 -18.63 -1.56
CA SER A 244 -18.73 -18.10 -2.86
C SER A 244 -20.23 -17.78 -2.89
N ASP A 245 -21.07 -18.58 -2.23
CA ASP A 245 -22.52 -18.41 -2.30
C ASP A 245 -23.02 -17.26 -1.41
N ALA A 246 -22.47 -17.09 -0.20
CA ALA A 246 -22.84 -15.94 0.62
C ALA A 246 -22.20 -14.65 0.11
N MET A 247 -20.97 -14.68 -0.42
CA MET A 247 -20.39 -13.51 -1.08
C MET A 247 -21.15 -13.13 -2.36
N ASN A 248 -21.63 -14.11 -3.14
CA ASN A 248 -22.54 -13.85 -4.26
C ASN A 248 -23.86 -13.21 -3.77
N ALA A 249 -24.43 -13.67 -2.65
CA ALA A 249 -25.60 -13.03 -2.05
C ALA A 249 -25.33 -11.58 -1.59
N ARG A 250 -24.16 -11.30 -1.01
CA ARG A 250 -23.73 -9.93 -0.64
C ARG A 250 -23.56 -9.03 -1.89
N LYS A 251 -23.11 -9.59 -3.03
CA LYS A 251 -23.02 -8.88 -4.32
C LYS A 251 -24.40 -8.61 -4.95
N LEU A 252 -25.28 -9.61 -4.98
CA LEU A 252 -26.66 -9.45 -5.46
C LEU A 252 -27.44 -8.40 -4.64
N ALA A 253 -27.17 -8.29 -3.34
CA ALA A 253 -27.72 -7.23 -2.48
C ALA A 253 -27.21 -5.82 -2.82
N PHE A 254 -26.00 -5.69 -3.38
CA PHE A 254 -25.48 -4.44 -3.91
C PHE A 254 -26.14 -4.09 -5.26
N GLU A 255 -26.39 -5.10 -6.10
CA GLU A 255 -27.01 -4.96 -7.43
C GLU A 255 -28.53 -4.69 -7.35
N SER A 256 -29.25 -5.20 -6.35
CA SER A 256 -30.65 -4.85 -6.05
C SER A 256 -30.83 -4.21 -4.67
N PRO A 257 -30.68 -2.87 -4.57
CA PRO A 257 -30.89 -2.14 -3.32
C PRO A 257 -32.30 -2.28 -2.71
N ARG A 258 -33.31 -2.63 -3.52
CA ARG A 258 -34.70 -2.76 -3.05
C ARG A 258 -34.92 -4.09 -2.32
N ASP A 259 -34.37 -5.17 -2.85
CA ASP A 259 -34.47 -6.51 -2.25
C ASP A 259 -33.55 -6.62 -1.02
N PHE A 260 -32.41 -5.92 -1.04
CA PHE A 260 -31.57 -5.71 0.13
C PHE A 260 -32.35 -5.04 1.28
N LYS A 261 -32.98 -3.89 1.04
CA LYS A 261 -33.80 -3.19 2.07
C LYS A 261 -34.93 -4.07 2.61
N TYR A 262 -35.54 -4.92 1.78
CA TYR A 262 -36.53 -5.90 2.23
C TYR A 262 -35.91 -6.98 3.13
N THR A 263 -34.76 -7.54 2.74
CA THR A 263 -34.03 -8.57 3.50
C THR A 263 -33.59 -8.06 4.89
N VAL A 264 -33.16 -6.79 4.97
CA VAL A 264 -32.83 -6.14 6.26
C VAL A 264 -34.07 -6.06 7.15
N LEU A 265 -35.20 -5.61 6.62
CA LEU A 265 -36.47 -5.54 7.35
C LEU A 265 -36.97 -6.91 7.80
N GLU A 266 -36.88 -7.94 6.95
CA GLU A 266 -37.25 -9.32 7.31
C GLU A 266 -36.41 -9.82 8.48
N SER A 267 -35.10 -9.59 8.46
CA SER A 267 -34.19 -9.94 9.57
C SER A 267 -34.59 -9.19 10.86
N MET A 268 -34.79 -7.87 10.80
CA MET A 268 -35.20 -7.07 11.96
C MET A 268 -36.55 -7.53 12.56
N VAL A 269 -37.53 -7.81 11.70
CA VAL A 269 -38.87 -8.27 12.09
C VAL A 269 -38.83 -9.68 12.68
N ARG A 270 -38.07 -10.62 12.09
CA ARG A 270 -37.90 -11.96 12.66
C ARG A 270 -37.18 -11.93 14.02
N ASN A 271 -36.20 -11.05 14.20
CA ASN A 271 -35.53 -10.82 15.48
C ASN A 271 -36.46 -10.18 16.53
N ALA A 272 -37.57 -9.56 16.13
CA ALA A 272 -38.63 -9.09 17.02
C ALA A 272 -39.69 -10.16 17.35
N GLY A 273 -39.51 -11.41 16.89
CA GLY A 273 -40.33 -12.57 17.25
C GLY A 273 -41.39 -13.00 16.23
N TYR A 274 -41.47 -12.36 15.06
CA TYR A 274 -42.42 -12.74 14.01
C TYR A 274 -41.97 -13.98 13.23
N THR A 275 -42.93 -14.85 12.86
CA THR A 275 -42.64 -16.02 12.00
C THR A 275 -42.40 -15.62 10.54
N GLN A 276 -41.83 -16.52 9.73
CA GLN A 276 -41.54 -16.25 8.32
C GLN A 276 -42.80 -15.91 7.50
N ASP A 277 -43.93 -16.55 7.79
CA ASP A 277 -45.21 -16.25 7.13
C ASP A 277 -45.75 -14.86 7.52
N GLN A 278 -45.59 -14.48 8.79
CA GLN A 278 -46.01 -13.19 9.34
C GLN A 278 -45.09 -12.03 8.94
N ALA A 279 -43.84 -12.32 8.56
CA ALA A 279 -42.83 -11.29 8.30
C ALA A 279 -43.28 -10.30 7.22
N LYS A 280 -44.02 -10.75 6.20
CA LYS A 280 -44.49 -9.87 5.11
C LYS A 280 -45.46 -8.80 5.62
N ASP A 281 -46.42 -9.19 6.43
CA ASP A 281 -47.45 -8.30 6.99
C ASP A 281 -46.84 -7.37 8.06
N ALA A 282 -45.90 -7.89 8.85
CA ALA A 282 -45.16 -7.10 9.84
C ALA A 282 -44.21 -6.07 9.19
N ILE A 283 -43.57 -6.40 8.05
CA ILE A 283 -42.83 -5.41 7.24
C ILE A 283 -43.75 -4.33 6.69
N ALA A 284 -44.92 -4.72 6.15
CA ALA A 284 -45.91 -3.76 5.65
C ALA A 284 -46.45 -2.84 6.77
N MET A 285 -46.65 -3.40 7.98
CA MET A 285 -47.05 -2.65 9.17
C MET A 285 -45.97 -1.68 9.65
N LEU A 286 -44.70 -2.08 9.69
CA LEU A 286 -43.58 -1.19 10.03
C LEU A 286 -43.50 0.00 9.05
N LEU A 287 -43.54 -0.30 7.75
CA LEU A 287 -43.48 0.72 6.69
C LEU A 287 -44.65 1.71 6.75
N SER A 288 -45.87 1.25 7.03
CA SER A 288 -47.03 2.13 7.20
C SER A 288 -47.03 2.90 8.52
N THR A 289 -46.51 2.30 9.61
CA THR A 289 -46.38 2.95 10.93
C THR A 289 -45.38 4.10 10.90
N GLU A 290 -44.26 3.95 10.18
CA GLU A 290 -43.25 5.01 9.98
C GLU A 290 -43.55 5.94 8.78
N ASN A 291 -44.59 5.66 8.00
CA ASN A 291 -44.94 6.37 6.76
C ASN A 291 -43.77 6.46 5.75
N VAL A 292 -43.03 5.35 5.58
CA VAL A 292 -41.89 5.25 4.64
C VAL A 292 -42.08 4.09 3.66
N SER A 293 -41.52 4.24 2.47
CA SER A 293 -41.51 3.19 1.43
C SER A 293 -40.18 2.45 1.39
N LEU A 294 -40.14 1.25 0.79
CA LEU A 294 -38.89 0.52 0.53
C LEU A 294 -37.85 1.30 -0.30
N THR A 295 -38.26 2.34 -1.04
CA THR A 295 -37.29 3.23 -1.73
C THR A 295 -36.71 4.26 -0.77
N ASN A 296 -37.58 4.92 0.03
CA ASN A 296 -37.24 6.11 0.79
C ASN A 296 -36.77 5.82 2.23
N ILE A 297 -37.00 4.60 2.73
CA ILE A 297 -36.50 4.16 4.04
C ILE A 297 -34.96 4.16 4.07
N ASP A 298 -34.38 4.87 5.05
CA ASP A 298 -32.93 4.93 5.23
C ASP A 298 -32.43 3.81 6.15
N PHE A 299 -31.24 3.28 5.84
CA PHE A 299 -30.49 2.26 6.55
C PHE A 299 -28.97 2.50 6.55
N ASP A 300 -28.45 3.27 5.58
CA ASP A 300 -27.03 3.53 5.36
C ASP A 300 -26.88 4.80 4.49
N GLU A 301 -25.88 5.64 4.82
CA GLU A 301 -25.75 7.02 4.34
C GLU A 301 -25.50 7.16 2.83
N ARG A 302 -25.44 6.05 2.07
CA ARG A 302 -25.23 6.06 0.61
C ARG A 302 -26.28 6.91 -0.14
N THR A 303 -27.51 7.00 0.37
CA THR A 303 -28.54 7.91 -0.15
C THR A 303 -28.33 9.36 0.32
N ALA A 304 -27.90 9.57 1.57
CA ALA A 304 -27.66 10.90 2.14
C ALA A 304 -26.43 11.60 1.53
N ALA A 305 -25.34 10.87 1.29
CA ALA A 305 -24.13 11.39 0.64
C ALA A 305 -24.38 11.82 -0.81
N ALA A 306 -25.19 11.04 -1.56
CA ALA A 306 -25.63 11.42 -2.90
C ALA A 306 -26.50 12.69 -2.88
N ALA A 307 -27.42 12.81 -1.91
CA ALA A 307 -28.23 14.02 -1.72
C ALA A 307 -27.40 15.25 -1.29
N ALA A 308 -26.34 15.06 -0.49
CA ALA A 308 -25.42 16.13 -0.12
C ALA A 308 -24.54 16.59 -1.29
N ALA A 309 -24.07 15.67 -2.14
CA ALA A 309 -23.36 16.01 -3.38
C ALA A 309 -24.25 16.80 -4.36
N LEU A 310 -25.54 16.48 -4.42
CA LEU A 310 -26.57 17.25 -5.16
C LEU A 310 -26.80 18.66 -4.59
N ALA A 311 -26.60 18.87 -3.28
CA ALA A 311 -26.87 20.13 -2.60
C ALA A 311 -25.74 21.18 -2.72
N ASN A 312 -24.51 20.78 -3.05
CA ASN A 312 -23.36 21.70 -3.15
C ASN A 312 -23.33 22.46 -4.48
N PRO A 313 -23.48 23.80 -4.51
CA PRO A 313 -23.52 24.58 -5.75
C PRO A 313 -22.16 24.67 -6.46
N GLU A 314 -21.04 24.55 -5.74
CA GLU A 314 -19.69 24.60 -6.34
C GLU A 314 -19.43 23.41 -7.30
N SER A 315 -20.13 22.29 -7.11
CA SER A 315 -20.08 21.10 -7.97
C SER A 315 -20.63 21.34 -9.39
N GLN A 316 -21.40 22.43 -9.59
CA GLN A 316 -22.11 22.69 -10.85
C GLN A 316 -21.19 23.13 -12.00
N GLY A 317 -19.92 23.43 -11.74
CA GLY A 317 -18.93 23.80 -12.77
C GLY A 317 -18.61 22.65 -13.74
N THR A 318 -18.54 21.41 -13.25
CA THR A 318 -18.02 20.26 -14.00
C THR A 318 -19.07 19.54 -14.86
N ASN A 319 -20.34 19.53 -14.44
CA ASN A 319 -21.40 18.71 -15.05
C ASN A 319 -22.21 19.44 -16.15
N ARG A 320 -21.68 20.50 -16.77
CA ARG A 320 -22.40 21.28 -17.80
C ARG A 320 -22.48 20.65 -19.20
N VAL A 321 -21.95 19.45 -19.42
CA VAL A 321 -21.88 18.81 -20.75
C VAL A 321 -23.17 18.07 -21.14
N ILE A 322 -24.01 17.65 -20.18
CA ILE A 322 -25.16 16.75 -20.46
C ILE A 322 -26.51 17.48 -20.53
N LEU A 323 -26.64 18.68 -19.95
CA LEU A 323 -27.88 19.47 -19.94
C LEU A 323 -28.08 20.34 -21.20
N GLN A 324 -27.86 19.77 -22.39
CA GLN A 324 -28.05 20.49 -23.67
C GLN A 324 -29.00 19.79 -24.67
N HIS A 325 -29.64 18.67 -24.28
CA HIS A 325 -30.52 17.88 -25.15
C HIS A 325 -31.93 17.57 -24.60
N VAL A 326 -32.45 18.37 -23.65
CA VAL A 326 -33.90 18.45 -23.41
C VAL A 326 -34.31 19.92 -23.33
N ASN A 327 -34.94 20.41 -24.40
CA ASN A 327 -35.48 21.77 -24.46
C ASN A 327 -36.94 21.70 -24.95
N ALA A 328 -37.84 21.40 -24.01
CA ALA A 328 -39.27 21.27 -24.20
C ALA A 328 -40.02 22.01 -23.07
N GLY A 329 -41.27 22.40 -23.31
CA GLY A 329 -42.02 23.32 -22.45
C GLY A 329 -42.47 22.74 -21.09
N PRO A 330 -42.94 23.60 -20.17
CA PRO A 330 -43.35 23.20 -18.83
C PRO A 330 -44.79 22.68 -18.78
N ASP A 331 -44.95 21.39 -18.45
CA ASP A 331 -46.20 20.79 -17.97
C ASP A 331 -45.94 20.06 -16.65
N GLN A 332 -46.92 20.04 -15.75
CA GLN A 332 -46.69 19.93 -14.30
C GLN A 332 -46.48 18.50 -13.74
N ASP A 333 -46.59 17.45 -14.55
CA ASP A 333 -46.46 16.05 -14.10
C ASP A 333 -45.01 15.51 -14.11
N HIS A 334 -44.01 16.35 -14.40
CA HIS A 334 -42.66 15.89 -14.71
C HIS A 334 -41.73 15.63 -13.52
N ASP A 335 -41.99 16.17 -12.31
CA ASP A 335 -41.01 16.20 -11.21
C ASP A 335 -40.54 14.81 -10.75
N GLU A 336 -41.44 13.84 -10.51
CA GLU A 336 -41.03 12.48 -10.11
C GLU A 336 -40.15 11.81 -11.17
N ASN A 337 -40.48 11.98 -12.46
CA ASN A 337 -39.81 11.27 -13.54
C ASN A 337 -38.51 11.96 -13.94
N PHE A 338 -38.43 13.29 -13.83
CA PHE A 338 -37.19 14.05 -13.94
C PHE A 338 -36.25 13.70 -12.79
N ALA A 339 -36.73 13.68 -11.55
CA ALA A 339 -35.95 13.25 -10.39
C ALA A 339 -35.43 11.81 -10.54
N ARG A 340 -36.27 10.85 -10.97
CA ARG A 340 -35.83 9.48 -11.26
C ARG A 340 -34.80 9.40 -12.38
N THR A 341 -34.97 10.16 -13.46
CA THR A 341 -34.03 10.14 -14.61
C THR A 341 -32.69 10.79 -14.25
N VAL A 342 -32.71 11.89 -13.50
CA VAL A 342 -31.50 12.54 -12.98
C VAL A 342 -30.79 11.66 -11.94
N VAL A 343 -31.53 11.02 -11.02
CA VAL A 343 -30.94 10.04 -10.08
C VAL A 343 -30.38 8.81 -10.80
N ALA A 344 -31.02 8.31 -11.87
CA ALA A 344 -30.48 7.23 -12.68
C ALA A 344 -29.18 7.64 -13.39
N ALA A 345 -29.15 8.80 -14.05
CA ALA A 345 -27.95 9.33 -14.72
C ALA A 345 -26.82 9.68 -13.73
N LEU A 346 -27.16 10.08 -12.49
CA LEU A 346 -26.18 10.30 -11.42
C LEU A 346 -25.69 8.99 -10.79
N ASN A 347 -26.52 7.94 -10.72
CA ASN A 347 -26.06 6.59 -10.39
C ASN A 347 -25.06 6.09 -11.44
N ASP A 348 -25.36 6.21 -12.74
CA ASP A 348 -24.39 5.91 -13.83
C ASP A 348 -23.09 6.74 -13.69
N SER A 349 -23.17 7.95 -13.13
CA SER A 349 -22.02 8.84 -12.92
C SER A 349 -21.26 8.64 -11.59
N THR A 350 -21.76 7.81 -10.66
CA THR A 350 -21.17 7.67 -9.30
C THR A 350 -21.12 6.24 -8.74
N ALA A 351 -21.80 5.26 -9.34
CA ALA A 351 -22.05 3.93 -8.78
C ALA A 351 -21.36 2.78 -9.54
N GLY A 352 -20.12 2.98 -10.01
CA GLY A 352 -19.34 1.93 -10.68
C GLY A 352 -18.49 1.03 -9.76
N HIS A 353 -18.26 1.43 -8.50
CA HIS A 353 -17.23 0.82 -7.65
C HIS A 353 -17.72 0.58 -6.19
N PRO A 354 -17.61 -0.66 -5.66
CA PRO A 354 -18.16 -1.03 -4.35
C PRO A 354 -17.27 -0.63 -3.15
N LEU A 355 -15.95 -0.58 -3.36
CA LEU A 355 -14.98 -0.02 -2.42
C LEU A 355 -14.43 1.27 -3.02
N GLN A 356 -14.62 2.39 -2.32
CA GLN A 356 -14.07 3.69 -2.69
C GLN A 356 -13.13 4.13 -1.57
N PRO A 357 -11.81 3.87 -1.65
CA PRO A 357 -10.85 4.10 -0.57
C PRO A 357 -10.91 5.50 0.09
N ARG A 358 -11.30 6.54 -0.65
CA ARG A 358 -11.48 7.91 -0.15
C ARG A 358 -12.80 8.12 0.61
N ASN A 359 -13.86 7.42 0.23
CA ASN A 359 -15.23 7.65 0.68
C ASN A 359 -15.85 6.33 1.16
N LEU A 360 -15.33 5.79 2.25
CA LEU A 360 -15.84 4.52 2.81
C LEU A 360 -17.29 4.66 3.28
N THR A 361 -18.10 3.64 2.99
CA THR A 361 -19.45 3.48 3.56
C THR A 361 -19.38 3.25 5.07
N ARG A 362 -20.51 3.42 5.77
CA ARG A 362 -20.57 3.17 7.21
C ARG A 362 -20.20 1.74 7.57
N GLY A 363 -20.71 0.74 6.83
CA GLY A 363 -20.38 -0.66 7.04
C GLY A 363 -18.87 -0.96 6.87
N GLN A 364 -18.23 -0.32 5.90
CA GLN A 364 -16.77 -0.40 5.71
C GLN A 364 -16.00 0.19 6.90
N LYS A 365 -16.40 1.37 7.40
CA LYS A 365 -15.78 1.99 8.58
C LYS A 365 -15.97 1.13 9.83
N GLU A 366 -17.17 0.61 10.08
CA GLU A 366 -17.44 -0.27 11.21
C GLU A 366 -16.67 -1.59 11.13
N MET A 367 -16.48 -2.15 9.92
CA MET A 367 -15.68 -3.36 9.71
C MET A 367 -14.18 -3.11 9.96
N LEU A 368 -13.62 -1.98 9.50
CA LEU A 368 -12.23 -1.60 9.80
C LEU A 368 -11.99 -1.35 11.29
N LEU A 369 -12.95 -0.72 11.97
CA LEU A 369 -12.90 -0.45 13.41
C LEU A 369 -12.82 -1.75 14.23
N GLU A 370 -13.73 -2.70 13.98
CA GLU A 370 -13.74 -3.96 14.73
C GLU A 370 -12.57 -4.88 14.34
N LEU A 371 -11.99 -4.70 13.15
CA LEU A 371 -10.74 -5.37 12.76
C LEU A 371 -9.52 -4.77 13.48
N GLU A 372 -9.44 -3.44 13.69
CA GLU A 372 -8.41 -2.81 14.53
C GLU A 372 -8.42 -3.36 15.96
N TRP A 373 -9.61 -3.51 16.55
CA TRP A 373 -9.75 -4.09 17.89
C TRP A 373 -9.29 -5.56 17.94
N ALA A 374 -9.71 -6.39 16.97
CA ALA A 374 -9.27 -7.78 16.87
C ALA A 374 -7.75 -7.91 16.63
N HIS A 375 -7.15 -7.03 15.82
CA HIS A 375 -5.70 -6.95 15.65
C HIS A 375 -4.98 -6.55 16.94
N ARG A 376 -5.51 -5.56 17.64
CA ARG A 376 -4.95 -5.06 18.90
C ARG A 376 -4.93 -6.16 19.97
N ALA A 377 -6.02 -6.89 20.15
CA ALA A 377 -6.08 -8.06 21.02
C ALA A 377 -5.06 -9.14 20.59
N LEU A 378 -5.01 -9.46 19.29
CA LEU A 378 -4.13 -10.51 18.75
C LEU A 378 -2.65 -10.21 18.98
N ILE A 379 -2.21 -8.97 18.72
CA ILE A 379 -0.81 -8.56 18.87
C ILE A 379 -0.44 -8.44 20.35
N GLN A 380 -1.34 -7.93 21.21
CA GLN A 380 -1.08 -7.85 22.66
C GLN A 380 -0.95 -9.24 23.29
N SER A 381 -1.89 -10.16 23.02
CA SER A 381 -1.78 -11.54 23.49
C SER A 381 -0.55 -12.25 22.93
N TYR A 382 -0.18 -12.03 21.66
CA TYR A 382 1.04 -12.59 21.08
C TYR A 382 2.29 -12.11 21.82
N VAL A 383 2.45 -10.79 22.03
CA VAL A 383 3.59 -10.23 22.77
C VAL A 383 3.67 -10.76 24.22
N ILE A 384 2.52 -10.86 24.92
CA ILE A 384 2.48 -11.39 26.30
C ILE A 384 2.80 -12.89 26.33
N ALA A 385 2.17 -13.69 25.47
CA ALA A 385 2.36 -15.13 25.39
C ALA A 385 3.78 -15.50 24.94
N LEU A 386 4.46 -14.64 24.18
CA LEU A 386 5.89 -14.76 23.88
C LEU A 386 6.76 -14.53 25.12
N ILE A 387 6.58 -13.40 25.82
CA ILE A 387 7.34 -13.06 27.03
C ILE A 387 7.24 -14.18 28.08
N ASP A 388 6.04 -14.70 28.29
CA ASP A 388 5.79 -15.75 29.29
C ASP A 388 6.41 -17.10 28.91
N ASN A 389 6.42 -17.47 27.63
CA ASN A 389 7.09 -18.70 27.17
C ASN A 389 8.61 -18.56 27.13
N ALA A 390 9.12 -17.37 26.79
CA ALA A 390 10.53 -17.06 26.83
C ALA A 390 11.09 -17.19 28.26
N ARG A 391 10.37 -16.68 29.26
CA ARG A 391 10.69 -16.86 30.70
C ARG A 391 10.66 -18.32 31.18
N LEU A 392 9.99 -19.22 30.46
CA LEU A 392 9.99 -20.66 30.71
C LEU A 392 11.06 -21.42 29.91
N ASN A 393 11.92 -20.70 29.17
CA ASN A 393 12.95 -21.24 28.26
C ASN A 393 12.39 -22.03 27.06
N SER A 394 11.11 -21.87 26.72
CA SER A 394 10.45 -22.55 25.58
C SER A 394 11.07 -22.17 24.22
N PHE A 395 11.82 -21.07 24.14
CA PHE A 395 12.35 -20.48 22.91
C PHE A 395 13.89 -20.44 22.86
N ASN A 396 14.56 -21.39 23.51
CA ASN A 396 16.03 -21.49 23.46
C ASN A 396 16.60 -21.58 22.03
N SER A 397 15.84 -22.14 21.09
CA SER A 397 16.23 -22.26 19.67
C SER A 397 15.92 -21.02 18.82
N LEU A 398 15.25 -19.99 19.36
CA LEU A 398 14.76 -18.85 18.59
C LEU A 398 15.89 -17.90 18.20
N THR A 399 16.14 -17.78 16.90
CA THR A 399 17.15 -16.87 16.34
C THR A 399 16.56 -15.69 15.56
N THR A 400 15.28 -15.77 15.18
CA THR A 400 14.68 -14.86 14.18
C THR A 400 13.26 -14.42 14.56
N LEU A 401 12.99 -13.12 14.43
CA LEU A 401 11.66 -12.52 14.55
C LEU A 401 11.29 -11.80 13.25
N THR A 402 10.21 -12.24 12.59
CA THR A 402 9.78 -11.77 11.27
C THR A 402 8.40 -11.12 11.34
N ILE A 403 8.35 -9.80 11.55
CA ILE A 403 7.11 -9.01 11.45
C ILE A 403 6.93 -8.65 9.96
N ALA A 404 6.16 -9.48 9.25
CA ALA A 404 5.96 -9.42 7.81
C ALA A 404 4.86 -8.42 7.38
N LYS A 405 3.95 -8.06 8.29
CA LYS A 405 3.08 -6.88 8.21
C LYS A 405 2.73 -6.42 9.61
N ILE A 406 2.70 -5.10 9.84
CA ILE A 406 2.07 -4.48 11.01
C ILE A 406 1.62 -3.04 10.66
N PRO A 407 0.41 -2.59 11.04
CA PRO A 407 0.02 -1.18 10.96
C PRO A 407 0.92 -0.31 11.85
N SER A 408 1.31 0.88 11.39
CA SER A 408 2.21 1.74 12.17
C SER A 408 1.61 2.14 13.53
N SER A 409 0.29 2.21 13.60
CA SER A 409 -0.56 2.38 14.78
C SER A 409 -0.43 1.27 15.83
N HIS A 410 0.13 0.10 15.50
CA HIS A 410 0.35 -1.01 16.43
C HIS A 410 1.82 -1.18 16.88
N ILE A 411 2.76 -0.42 16.29
CA ILE A 411 4.21 -0.49 16.60
C ILE A 411 4.52 -0.32 18.10
N PHE A 412 3.71 0.47 18.82
CA PHE A 412 3.88 0.70 20.25
C PHE A 412 3.81 -0.58 21.11
N MET A 413 3.16 -1.64 20.64
CA MET A 413 3.05 -2.90 21.38
C MET A 413 4.39 -3.62 21.52
N PHE A 414 5.35 -3.33 20.62
CA PHE A 414 6.73 -3.80 20.66
C PHE A 414 7.69 -2.85 21.38
N GLN A 415 7.22 -1.66 21.81
CA GLN A 415 7.98 -0.71 22.63
C GLN A 415 7.93 -1.12 24.12
N ARG A 416 8.34 -2.37 24.36
CA ARG A 416 8.37 -3.04 25.67
C ARG A 416 9.78 -3.54 25.97
N PRO A 417 10.51 -2.95 26.94
CA PRO A 417 11.85 -3.42 27.30
C PRO A 417 11.88 -4.87 27.81
N ASP A 418 10.78 -5.40 28.36
CA ASP A 418 10.70 -6.79 28.82
C ASP A 418 10.43 -7.80 27.69
N PHE A 419 9.93 -7.35 26.53
CA PHE A 419 9.83 -8.18 25.33
C PHE A 419 11.22 -8.56 24.82
N TRP A 420 12.01 -7.55 24.43
CA TRP A 420 13.33 -7.78 23.81
C TRP A 420 14.31 -8.50 24.74
N ARG A 421 14.37 -8.10 26.02
CA ARG A 421 15.21 -8.77 27.04
C ARG A 421 14.81 -10.22 27.33
N SER A 422 13.59 -10.65 26.97
CA SER A 422 13.18 -12.05 27.14
C SER A 422 13.75 -12.98 26.05
N LEU A 423 14.26 -12.44 24.94
CA LEU A 423 14.70 -13.21 23.76
C LEU A 423 16.22 -13.09 23.53
N PRO A 424 17.08 -13.59 24.44
CA PRO A 424 18.53 -13.34 24.41
C PRO A 424 19.24 -13.96 23.19
N ASN A 425 18.67 -15.01 22.59
CA ASN A 425 19.24 -15.70 21.42
C ASN A 425 18.80 -15.10 20.07
N LEU A 426 17.95 -14.06 20.10
CA LEU A 426 17.43 -13.39 18.91
C LEU A 426 18.56 -12.63 18.20
N THR A 427 18.97 -13.12 17.03
CA THR A 427 20.08 -12.54 16.25
C THR A 427 19.61 -11.81 14.99
N ASN A 428 18.38 -12.09 14.54
CA ASN A 428 17.80 -11.60 13.29
C ASN A 428 16.43 -10.97 13.54
N VAL A 429 16.22 -9.73 13.08
CA VAL A 429 14.91 -9.07 13.09
C VAL A 429 14.55 -8.57 11.70
N ALA A 430 13.35 -8.89 11.23
CA ALA A 430 12.75 -8.28 10.06
C ALA A 430 11.47 -7.54 10.47
N LEU A 431 11.35 -6.28 10.05
CA LEU A 431 10.25 -5.37 10.38
C LEU A 431 9.71 -4.71 9.11
N ALA A 432 8.58 -5.21 8.62
CA ALA A 432 7.86 -4.68 7.47
C ALA A 432 6.58 -3.97 7.94
N VAL A 433 6.50 -2.65 7.73
CA VAL A 433 5.48 -1.79 8.36
C VAL A 433 4.52 -1.23 7.32
N VAL A 434 3.23 -1.48 7.51
CA VAL A 434 2.15 -0.81 6.78
C VAL A 434 1.99 0.58 7.37
N ALA A 435 2.27 1.61 6.57
CA ALA A 435 2.05 2.99 6.99
C ALA A 435 0.54 3.25 7.12
N ASP A 436 0.07 3.87 8.21
CA ASP A 436 -1.36 4.19 8.33
C ASP A 436 -1.70 5.39 7.43
N TRP A 437 -2.81 5.31 6.71
CA TRP A 437 -3.38 6.41 5.90
C TRP A 437 -4.68 6.96 6.50
N ARG A 438 -5.24 6.23 7.47
CA ARG A 438 -6.46 6.58 8.19
C ARG A 438 -6.37 6.14 9.64
N GLN A 439 -7.13 6.79 10.50
CA GLN A 439 -7.49 6.31 11.82
C GLN A 439 -9.01 6.21 11.89
N VAL A 440 -9.51 5.04 12.25
CA VAL A 440 -10.94 4.79 12.43
C VAL A 440 -11.26 4.80 13.92
N ALA A 441 -12.31 5.54 14.33
CA ALA A 441 -12.61 5.76 15.74
C ALA A 441 -14.12 5.78 16.03
N LYS A 442 -14.52 5.18 17.15
CA LYS A 442 -15.89 5.25 17.67
C LYS A 442 -16.04 6.48 18.56
N VAL A 443 -16.71 7.52 18.04
CA VAL A 443 -16.91 8.80 18.76
C VAL A 443 -18.22 8.83 19.54
N ALA A 444 -19.25 8.11 19.07
CA ALA A 444 -20.52 7.96 19.79
C ALA A 444 -21.15 6.56 19.54
N PRO A 445 -22.19 6.15 20.29
CA PRO A 445 -22.93 4.92 19.99
C PRO A 445 -23.49 4.96 18.56
N GLY A 446 -23.03 4.05 17.71
CA GLY A 446 -23.42 4.01 16.31
C GLY A 446 -22.87 5.16 15.44
N CYS A 447 -21.83 5.87 15.88
CA CYS A 447 -21.07 6.80 15.04
C CYS A 447 -19.60 6.37 14.99
N VAL A 448 -19.09 6.16 13.77
CA VAL A 448 -17.70 5.79 13.51
C VAL A 448 -17.10 6.78 12.51
N GLU A 449 -16.09 7.50 12.96
CA GLU A 449 -15.32 8.45 12.16
C GLU A 449 -14.14 7.76 11.48
N ASP A 450 -13.76 8.29 10.32
CA ASP A 450 -12.67 7.83 9.46
C ASP A 450 -11.83 9.07 9.14
N THR A 451 -10.75 9.27 9.88
CA THR A 451 -9.89 10.45 9.82
C THR A 451 -8.65 10.14 9.00
N PHE A 452 -8.35 10.92 7.97
CA PHE A 452 -7.11 10.78 7.21
C PHE A 452 -5.88 11.11 8.08
N VAL A 453 -4.83 10.31 7.96
CA VAL A 453 -3.56 10.44 8.70
C VAL A 453 -2.42 10.47 7.69
N SER A 454 -1.31 11.18 7.99
CA SER A 454 -0.16 11.15 7.08
C SER A 454 0.56 9.81 7.21
N PRO A 455 0.82 9.06 6.12
CA PRO A 455 1.66 7.87 6.20
C PRO A 455 3.09 8.20 6.68
N VAL A 456 3.53 9.46 6.56
CA VAL A 456 4.81 9.97 7.08
C VAL A 456 4.86 9.95 8.62
N ASP A 457 3.72 10.08 9.32
CA ASP A 457 3.65 9.99 10.79
C ASP A 457 4.14 8.63 11.33
N SER A 458 4.13 7.61 10.47
CA SER A 458 4.65 6.26 10.75
C SER A 458 6.15 6.25 11.08
N VAL A 459 6.94 7.12 10.43
CA VAL A 459 8.41 7.13 10.52
C VAL A 459 8.88 7.32 11.96
N THR A 460 8.31 8.31 12.66
CA THR A 460 8.66 8.63 14.05
C THR A 460 8.26 7.52 15.03
N LYS A 461 7.19 6.77 14.75
CA LYS A 461 6.78 5.61 15.56
C LYS A 461 7.81 4.48 15.45
N VAL A 462 8.28 4.20 14.23
CA VAL A 462 9.29 3.16 13.95
C VAL A 462 10.68 3.57 14.44
N HIS A 463 11.10 4.82 14.23
CA HIS A 463 12.42 5.31 14.67
C HIS A 463 12.64 5.08 16.18
N ARG A 464 11.63 5.37 17.02
CA ARG A 464 11.67 5.08 18.47
C ARG A 464 11.78 3.59 18.79
N LEU A 465 11.09 2.72 18.04
CA LEU A 465 11.25 1.27 18.22
C LEU A 465 12.69 0.82 17.89
N LEU A 466 13.27 1.34 16.81
CA LEU A 466 14.63 0.98 16.39
C LEU A 466 15.69 1.54 17.35
N GLN A 467 15.60 2.81 17.73
CA GLN A 467 16.57 3.49 18.60
C GLN A 467 16.48 3.02 20.06
N ASP A 468 15.28 3.04 20.66
CA ASP A 468 15.11 2.87 22.10
C ASP A 468 15.03 1.39 22.53
N HIS A 469 14.83 0.47 21.57
CA HIS A 469 14.65 -0.96 21.85
C HIS A 469 15.59 -1.85 21.04
N VAL A 470 15.52 -1.84 19.71
CA VAL A 470 16.28 -2.78 18.85
C VAL A 470 17.78 -2.51 18.91
N GLY A 471 18.22 -1.24 18.78
CA GLY A 471 19.62 -0.84 18.86
C GLY A 471 20.28 -1.07 20.23
N GLN A 472 19.46 -1.27 21.27
CA GLN A 472 19.91 -1.59 22.63
C GLN A 472 20.18 -3.09 22.86
N GLN A 473 19.92 -3.96 21.87
CA GLN A 473 20.12 -5.41 22.02
C GLN A 473 21.47 -5.83 21.44
N GLU A 474 22.43 -6.19 22.29
CA GLU A 474 23.76 -6.66 21.87
C GLU A 474 23.71 -7.90 20.97
N ASN A 475 22.69 -8.75 21.15
CA ASN A 475 22.50 -9.99 20.40
C ASN A 475 22.01 -9.79 18.95
N ILE A 476 21.33 -8.68 18.62
CA ILE A 476 20.78 -8.48 17.27
C ILE A 476 21.91 -8.08 16.29
N LYS A 477 22.20 -8.96 15.32
CA LYS A 477 23.27 -8.79 14.32
C LYS A 477 22.74 -8.51 12.92
N PHE A 478 21.52 -8.91 12.61
CA PHE A 478 20.83 -8.61 11.35
C PHE A 478 19.53 -7.85 11.61
N LEU A 479 19.37 -6.72 10.91
CA LEU A 479 18.13 -5.97 10.85
C LEU A 479 17.70 -5.78 9.39
N HIS A 480 16.49 -6.23 9.06
CA HIS A 480 15.79 -5.85 7.84
C HIS A 480 14.63 -4.91 8.16
N PHE A 481 14.50 -3.84 7.39
CA PHE A 481 13.40 -2.88 7.49
C PHE A 481 12.79 -2.58 6.11
N GLU A 482 11.46 -2.60 6.01
CA GLU A 482 10.76 -2.13 4.82
C GLU A 482 9.43 -1.40 5.09
N TRP A 483 9.08 -0.47 4.20
CA TRP A 483 7.74 0.13 4.16
C TRP A 483 6.82 -0.61 3.18
N ILE A 484 5.65 -1.01 3.69
CA ILE A 484 4.54 -1.54 2.89
C ILE A 484 3.58 -0.38 2.62
N CYS A 485 3.88 0.39 1.59
CA CYS A 485 3.11 1.53 1.10
C CYS A 485 3.40 1.75 -0.39
N GLY A 486 3.22 2.99 -0.88
CA GLY A 486 3.64 3.41 -2.21
C GLY A 486 5.14 3.16 -2.50
N GLY A 487 5.49 3.16 -3.79
CA GLY A 487 6.83 2.89 -4.29
C GLY A 487 6.86 1.97 -5.50
N GLU A 488 7.97 1.28 -5.76
CA GLU A 488 8.12 0.45 -6.97
C GLU A 488 7.34 -0.86 -6.91
N PHE A 489 7.14 -1.39 -5.70
CA PHE A 489 6.40 -2.63 -5.46
C PHE A 489 4.91 -2.43 -5.22
N ALA A 490 4.47 -1.17 -5.05
CA ALA A 490 3.09 -0.82 -4.80
C ALA A 490 2.20 -1.19 -6.01
N PRO A 491 1.13 -1.98 -5.83
CA PRO A 491 0.23 -2.33 -6.91
C PRO A 491 -0.74 -1.19 -7.25
N GLY A 492 -1.14 -1.09 -8.51
CA GLY A 492 -2.10 -0.10 -8.97
C GLY A 492 -1.45 1.17 -9.54
N MET A 493 -2.13 1.77 -10.51
CA MET A 493 -1.68 2.95 -11.24
C MET A 493 -1.55 4.19 -10.33
N THR A 494 -2.28 4.25 -9.22
CA THR A 494 -2.44 5.44 -8.38
C THR A 494 -1.48 5.53 -7.20
N GLN A 495 -0.79 4.44 -6.83
CA GLN A 495 0.28 4.45 -5.83
C GLN A 495 1.66 3.99 -6.35
N ARG A 496 1.76 3.31 -7.51
CA ARG A 496 3.08 2.90 -8.05
C ARG A 496 3.94 4.13 -8.41
N ASN A 497 5.19 4.09 -7.94
CA ASN A 497 6.19 5.17 -8.01
C ASN A 497 5.81 6.47 -7.26
N LEU A 498 4.80 6.43 -6.38
CA LEU A 498 4.37 7.55 -5.52
C LEU A 498 4.49 7.16 -4.04
N TYR A 499 4.36 8.14 -3.14
CA TYR A 499 4.21 7.94 -1.69
C TYR A 499 5.28 7.07 -1.02
N VAL A 500 6.54 7.19 -1.45
CA VAL A 500 7.69 6.57 -0.78
C VAL A 500 8.03 7.35 0.48
N LEU A 501 8.26 6.65 1.60
CA LEU A 501 8.45 7.27 2.91
C LEU A 501 9.94 7.36 3.32
N PRO A 502 10.30 8.30 4.21
CA PRO A 502 11.63 8.37 4.79
C PRO A 502 12.02 7.07 5.47
N VAL A 503 13.29 6.67 5.36
CA VAL A 503 13.87 5.64 6.22
C VAL A 503 13.87 6.13 7.68
N PRO A 504 13.54 5.31 8.69
CA PRO A 504 13.44 5.71 10.10
C PRO A 504 14.80 5.95 10.80
N ILE A 505 15.74 6.61 10.11
CA ILE A 505 17.05 7.02 10.64
C ILE A 505 16.94 8.25 11.55
N CYS A 506 15.94 9.11 11.35
CA CYS A 506 15.62 10.27 12.19
C CYS A 506 14.14 10.63 12.00
N SER A 507 13.68 11.77 12.51
CA SER A 507 12.33 12.27 12.18
C SER A 507 12.21 12.71 10.71
N PRO A 508 11.00 12.76 10.13
CA PRO A 508 10.77 13.22 8.76
C PRO A 508 11.27 14.65 8.49
N GLU A 509 11.09 15.55 9.45
CA GLU A 509 11.48 16.96 9.35
C GLU A 509 13.01 17.09 9.44
N GLN A 510 13.63 16.27 10.30
CA GLN A 510 15.08 16.17 10.41
C GLN A 510 15.71 15.61 9.14
N MET A 511 15.07 14.64 8.46
CA MET A 511 15.59 14.02 7.22
C MET A 511 15.93 15.08 6.17
N VAL A 512 15.06 16.08 5.99
CA VAL A 512 15.21 17.13 4.97
C VAL A 512 15.90 18.41 5.47
N HIS A 513 16.33 18.46 6.73
CA HIS A 513 16.94 19.65 7.32
C HIS A 513 18.47 19.68 7.13
N PRO A 514 19.08 20.78 6.64
CA PRO A 514 20.47 20.79 6.19
C PRO A 514 21.53 20.43 7.23
N GLU A 515 21.33 20.79 8.50
CA GLU A 515 22.35 20.59 9.55
C GLU A 515 22.20 19.25 10.30
N THR A 516 21.18 18.44 10.00
CA THR A 516 20.84 17.23 10.77
C THR A 516 21.99 16.24 10.90
N ALA A 517 22.76 16.02 9.84
CA ALA A 517 23.90 15.11 9.86
C ALA A 517 24.99 15.52 10.87
N LYS A 518 25.03 16.80 11.30
CA LYS A 518 25.98 17.29 12.31
C LYS A 518 25.46 17.19 13.75
N LEU A 519 24.18 16.89 13.96
CA LEU A 519 23.57 16.89 15.29
C LEU A 519 23.85 15.56 16.02
N PRO A 520 24.57 15.57 17.16
CA PRO A 520 24.87 14.35 17.90
C PRO A 520 23.59 13.74 18.49
N GLY A 521 23.46 12.42 18.41
CA GLY A 521 22.33 11.68 18.99
C GLY A 521 20.99 11.80 18.25
N VAL A 522 20.92 12.53 17.13
CA VAL A 522 19.70 12.66 16.29
C VAL A 522 19.56 11.52 15.28
N LEU A 523 20.68 10.94 14.84
CA LEU A 523 20.69 9.81 13.91
C LEU A 523 20.59 8.48 14.66
N LEU A 524 19.80 7.56 14.11
CA LEU A 524 19.63 6.18 14.57
C LEU A 524 21.00 5.50 14.76
N SER A 525 21.23 4.96 15.95
CA SER A 525 22.43 4.20 16.28
C SER A 525 22.11 2.71 16.42
N LEU A 526 22.85 1.88 15.67
CA LEU A 526 22.70 0.43 15.67
C LEU A 526 24.08 -0.23 15.94
N PRO A 527 24.71 0.02 17.09
CA PRO A 527 26.13 -0.27 17.32
C PRO A 527 26.51 -1.76 17.24
N HIS A 528 25.54 -2.66 17.27
CA HIS A 528 25.73 -4.11 17.25
C HIS A 528 25.33 -4.79 15.92
N VAL A 529 24.68 -4.06 15.00
CA VAL A 529 24.11 -4.60 13.76
C VAL A 529 25.18 -4.71 12.66
N LYS A 530 25.60 -5.95 12.39
CA LYS A 530 26.58 -6.29 11.35
C LYS A 530 26.01 -6.30 9.93
N HIS A 531 24.71 -6.54 9.80
CA HIS A 531 24.03 -6.62 8.51
C HIS A 531 22.74 -5.78 8.58
N LEU A 532 22.68 -4.72 7.77
CA LEU A 532 21.51 -3.87 7.62
C LEU A 532 20.92 -4.07 6.22
N SER A 533 19.61 -4.27 6.14
CA SER A 533 18.88 -4.44 4.87
C SER A 533 17.70 -3.48 4.86
N LEU A 534 17.69 -2.53 3.92
CA LEU A 534 16.67 -1.47 3.80
C LEU A 534 15.91 -1.62 2.49
N LYS A 535 14.57 -1.48 2.55
CA LYS A 535 13.73 -1.67 1.37
C LYS A 535 12.54 -0.71 1.29
N ASN A 536 12.24 -0.28 0.06
CA ASN A 536 11.13 0.64 -0.29
C ASN A 536 11.07 1.94 0.55
N CYS A 537 12.22 2.60 0.74
CA CYS A 537 12.33 3.84 1.51
C CYS A 537 13.23 4.87 0.81
N TYR A 538 13.18 6.13 1.26
CA TYR A 538 14.13 7.15 0.80
C TYR A 538 14.93 7.76 1.94
N ALA A 539 16.07 8.39 1.61
CA ALA A 539 16.84 9.22 2.54
C ALA A 539 17.40 10.46 1.83
N THR A 540 17.66 11.53 2.59
CA THR A 540 18.44 12.67 2.07
C THR A 540 19.93 12.35 2.18
N PRO A 541 20.74 12.63 1.14
CA PRO A 541 22.09 12.06 1.01
C PRO A 541 23.04 12.38 2.16
N HIS A 542 22.98 13.56 2.79
CA HIS A 542 23.85 13.91 3.92
C HIS A 542 23.53 13.12 5.19
N VAL A 543 22.24 12.94 5.48
CA VAL A 543 21.73 12.11 6.59
C VAL A 543 22.08 10.64 6.36
N PHE A 544 21.86 10.13 5.14
CA PHE A 544 22.19 8.74 4.79
C PHE A 544 23.69 8.45 4.94
N LEU A 545 24.53 9.28 4.32
CA LEU A 545 25.99 9.15 4.35
C LEU A 545 26.52 9.13 5.78
N GLN A 546 26.11 10.08 6.63
CA GLN A 546 26.60 10.15 8.00
C GLN A 546 26.06 9.02 8.89
N ALA A 547 24.80 8.59 8.73
CA ALA A 547 24.25 7.48 9.49
C ALA A 547 24.99 6.16 9.16
N ILE A 548 25.16 5.85 7.87
CA ILE A 548 25.86 4.64 7.44
C ILE A 548 27.36 4.70 7.80
N ARG A 549 28.05 5.85 7.65
CA ARG A 549 29.43 6.06 8.14
C ARG A 549 29.54 5.71 9.63
N THR A 550 28.62 6.22 10.45
CA THR A 550 28.62 6.00 11.91
C THR A 550 28.43 4.51 12.25
N MET A 551 27.52 3.81 11.56
CA MET A 551 27.32 2.36 11.76
C MET A 551 28.52 1.53 11.25
N ALA A 552 29.14 1.94 10.14
CA ALA A 552 30.30 1.30 9.52
C ALA A 552 31.60 1.47 10.33
N GLN A 553 31.73 2.54 11.11
CA GLN A 553 32.79 2.71 12.11
C GLN A 553 32.59 1.84 13.36
N GLN A 554 31.39 1.29 13.58
CA GLN A 554 31.03 0.56 14.81
C GLN A 554 30.99 -0.96 14.60
N SER A 555 30.16 -1.46 13.69
CA SER A 555 30.07 -2.91 13.40
C SER A 555 29.42 -3.29 12.06
N LEU A 556 28.90 -2.36 11.26
CA LEU A 556 28.20 -2.66 10.02
C LEU A 556 29.16 -3.19 8.94
N GLN A 557 29.08 -4.49 8.66
CA GLN A 557 29.90 -5.19 7.66
C GLN A 557 29.17 -5.35 6.32
N LYS A 558 27.84 -5.47 6.33
CA LYS A 558 27.04 -5.69 5.13
C LYS A 558 25.83 -4.76 5.05
N LEU A 559 25.62 -4.15 3.89
CA LEU A 559 24.48 -3.30 3.57
C LEU A 559 23.72 -3.82 2.33
N GLU A 560 22.42 -4.03 2.43
CA GLU A 560 21.53 -4.36 1.31
C GLU A 560 20.49 -3.25 1.11
N LEU A 561 20.29 -2.82 -0.13
CA LEU A 561 19.37 -1.74 -0.49
C LEU A 561 18.46 -2.19 -1.66
N GLU A 562 17.15 -2.28 -1.43
CA GLU A 562 16.16 -2.72 -2.45
C GLU A 562 15.05 -1.67 -2.65
N SER A 563 14.96 -1.05 -3.84
CA SER A 563 14.13 0.14 -4.12
C SER A 563 14.45 1.37 -3.24
N VAL A 564 15.65 1.44 -2.65
CA VAL A 564 16.08 2.58 -1.80
C VAL A 564 16.45 3.77 -2.67
N SER A 565 16.02 4.97 -2.27
CA SER A 565 16.20 6.17 -3.09
C SER A 565 16.82 7.35 -2.34
N LEU A 566 17.60 8.17 -3.03
CA LEU A 566 18.10 9.45 -2.50
C LEU A 566 17.21 10.62 -2.96
N THR A 567 17.06 11.63 -2.12
CA THR A 567 16.53 12.95 -2.53
C THR A 567 17.59 13.76 -3.27
N GLY A 568 17.23 14.97 -3.69
CA GLY A 568 18.22 15.99 -4.04
C GLY A 568 19.08 16.40 -2.85
N SER A 569 20.16 17.15 -3.10
CA SER A 569 21.00 17.72 -2.05
C SER A 569 20.22 18.66 -1.14
N PRO A 570 20.56 18.75 0.17
CA PRO A 570 20.05 19.81 1.03
C PRO A 570 20.50 21.19 0.53
N THR A 571 19.67 22.21 0.74
CA THR A 571 19.98 23.61 0.47
C THR A 571 19.66 24.49 1.68
N ARG A 572 20.43 25.58 1.86
CA ARG A 572 20.16 26.63 2.85
C ARG A 572 19.32 27.77 2.27
N ASP A 573 19.30 27.93 0.94
CA ASP A 573 18.65 29.04 0.24
C ASP A 573 17.16 28.75 -0.04
N GLN A 574 16.31 29.21 0.87
CA GLN A 574 14.84 29.06 0.77
C GLN A 574 14.20 29.89 -0.37
N GLY A 575 14.96 30.76 -1.04
CA GLY A 575 14.41 31.90 -1.79
C GLY A 575 14.09 31.71 -3.29
N HIS A 576 14.73 30.77 -4.00
CA HIS A 576 14.80 30.86 -5.48
C HIS A 576 14.40 29.63 -6.31
N ILE A 577 14.24 28.44 -5.74
CA ILE A 577 14.27 27.19 -6.54
C ILE A 577 12.90 26.67 -7.02
N ASN A 578 11.81 26.90 -6.28
CA ASN A 578 10.51 26.25 -6.57
C ASN A 578 9.56 27.05 -7.49
N ALA A 579 9.88 28.32 -7.80
CA ALA A 579 8.97 29.21 -8.55
C ALA A 579 8.64 28.76 -9.99
N VAL A 580 9.41 27.83 -10.56
CA VAL A 580 9.33 27.45 -12.00
C VAL A 580 8.39 26.25 -12.26
N PHE A 581 8.01 25.46 -11.24
CA PHE A 581 7.27 24.20 -11.42
C PHE A 581 5.84 24.16 -10.83
N HIS A 582 5.27 25.35 -10.58
CA HIS A 582 3.90 25.56 -10.09
C HIS A 582 2.75 25.31 -11.09
N PRO A 583 2.86 24.35 -12.03
CA PRO A 583 1.65 23.62 -12.45
C PRO A 583 1.80 22.08 -12.41
N HIS A 584 2.99 21.52 -12.18
CA HIS A 584 3.27 20.10 -12.39
C HIS A 584 3.98 19.40 -11.21
N ALA A 585 4.38 20.14 -10.18
CA ALA A 585 4.77 19.58 -8.88
C ALA A 585 3.57 19.15 -8.01
N HIS A 586 2.34 19.18 -8.54
CA HIS A 586 1.18 18.62 -7.85
C HIS A 586 1.36 17.12 -7.59
N VAL A 587 1.57 16.76 -6.32
CA VAL A 587 1.19 15.45 -5.79
C VAL A 587 -0.29 15.23 -6.12
N VAL A 588 -0.63 14.02 -6.56
CA VAL A 588 -1.93 13.71 -7.15
C VAL A 588 -3.05 14.02 -6.15
N GLY A 589 -3.92 14.99 -6.47
CA GLY A 589 -5.18 15.17 -5.75
C GLY A 589 -5.76 16.59 -5.61
N ALA A 590 -5.00 17.65 -5.85
CA ALA A 590 -5.54 19.01 -5.75
C ALA A 590 -6.56 19.28 -6.88
N PRO A 591 -7.76 19.85 -6.59
CA PRO A 591 -8.63 20.35 -7.63
C PRO A 591 -7.96 21.54 -8.32
N ILE A 592 -7.86 21.50 -9.65
CA ILE A 592 -7.29 22.59 -10.44
C ILE A 592 -8.24 23.80 -10.29
N GLN A 593 -7.76 24.86 -9.64
CA GLN A 593 -8.43 26.16 -9.72
C GLN A 593 -8.38 26.62 -11.18
N ILE A 594 -9.54 26.59 -11.85
CA ILE A 594 -9.68 27.08 -13.21
C ILE A 594 -9.50 28.60 -13.16
N GLN A 595 -8.35 29.08 -13.64
CA GLN A 595 -8.08 30.50 -13.80
C GLN A 595 -8.95 31.06 -14.93
N VAL A 596 -10.22 31.35 -14.62
CA VAL A 596 -11.15 31.99 -15.56
C VAL A 596 -10.61 33.38 -15.89
N GLN A 597 -10.05 33.52 -17.08
CA GLN A 597 -9.49 34.77 -17.58
C GLN A 597 -10.62 35.74 -17.96
N ALA A 598 -11.17 36.41 -16.94
CA ALA A 598 -12.32 37.29 -17.09
C ALA A 598 -12.00 38.49 -18.01
N PRO A 599 -12.78 38.71 -19.09
CA PRO A 599 -12.58 39.86 -19.97
C PRO A 599 -13.19 41.13 -19.35
N GLY A 600 -12.35 42.14 -19.11
CA GLY A 600 -12.77 43.50 -18.76
C GLY A 600 -12.92 43.77 -17.27
N GLN A 601 -11.87 44.31 -16.65
CA GLN A 601 -12.03 45.08 -15.41
C GLN A 601 -12.40 46.53 -15.73
N ALA A 602 -13.60 46.93 -15.32
CA ALA A 602 -13.93 48.32 -15.02
C ALA A 602 -14.60 48.34 -13.63
N GLN A 603 -14.16 49.27 -12.79
CA GLN A 603 -14.42 49.39 -11.35
C GLN A 603 -15.93 49.39 -11.00
N ILE A 604 -16.35 49.08 -9.76
CA ILE A 604 -16.31 50.05 -8.64
C ILE A 604 -16.26 49.36 -7.26
N GLN A 605 -15.43 49.91 -6.37
CA GLN A 605 -15.39 49.66 -4.92
C GLN A 605 -16.43 50.59 -4.23
N ALA A 606 -17.00 50.35 -3.04
CA ALA A 606 -16.65 49.44 -1.95
C ALA A 606 -17.91 49.16 -1.10
N ALA A 607 -17.85 48.18 -0.19
CA ALA A 607 -18.87 47.98 0.86
C ALA A 607 -18.33 47.24 2.11
N GLN A 608 -17.22 47.71 2.69
CA GLN A 608 -16.75 47.30 4.03
C GLN A 608 -15.78 48.34 4.60
N GLN A 609 -15.68 48.40 5.94
CA GLN A 609 -15.16 49.51 6.76
C GLN A 609 -16.12 50.73 6.82
N VAL A 610 -16.51 51.29 7.98
CA VAL A 610 -16.21 50.94 9.39
C VAL A 610 -17.50 50.96 10.21
N ALA A 611 -17.64 50.04 11.17
CA ALA A 611 -18.71 50.07 12.16
C ALA A 611 -18.29 50.81 13.45
N GLU A 612 -17.96 52.11 13.34
CA GLU A 612 -17.82 53.00 14.50
C GLU A 612 -17.84 54.48 14.08
N GLN A 613 -18.99 55.15 14.21
CA GLN A 613 -19.19 56.41 14.97
C GLN A 613 -20.57 57.04 14.69
N GLN A 614 -20.96 57.98 15.56
CA GLN A 614 -22.15 58.83 15.44
C GLN A 614 -21.88 59.94 14.39
N GLN A 615 -22.82 60.73 13.83
CA GLN A 615 -24.15 61.15 14.30
C GLN A 615 -24.96 61.84 13.15
N GLN A 616 -26.31 61.71 13.15
CA GLN A 616 -27.30 62.64 12.52
C GLN A 616 -27.44 62.73 10.96
N PRO A 617 -28.57 63.31 10.41
CA PRO A 617 -29.25 62.73 9.21
C PRO A 617 -29.49 63.71 7.99
N PRO A 618 -30.59 63.66 7.18
CA PRO A 618 -30.59 63.63 5.69
C PRO A 618 -30.99 65.01 5.05
N PRO A 619 -31.42 65.23 3.75
CA PRO A 619 -31.88 64.27 2.70
C PRO A 619 -31.70 64.62 1.18
N LEU A 620 -32.08 63.64 0.32
CA LEU A 620 -32.67 63.74 -1.06
C LEU A 620 -31.84 64.31 -2.27
N PRO A 621 -32.26 64.10 -3.54
CA PRO A 621 -31.38 64.06 -4.75
C PRO A 621 -31.96 64.88 -5.96
N PRO A 622 -31.79 64.55 -7.29
CA PRO A 622 -30.67 64.02 -8.12
C PRO A 622 -30.35 64.93 -9.37
N ALA A 623 -29.66 64.37 -10.39
CA ALA A 623 -29.72 64.71 -11.85
C ALA A 623 -28.54 65.55 -12.47
N PRO A 624 -28.42 65.77 -13.82
CA PRO A 624 -27.53 64.93 -14.66
C PRO A 624 -26.76 65.62 -15.84
N LEU A 625 -26.09 64.81 -16.69
CA LEU A 625 -25.68 65.00 -18.12
C LEU A 625 -24.41 65.85 -18.51
N GLN A 626 -23.44 65.16 -19.15
CA GLN A 626 -22.69 65.54 -20.39
C GLN A 626 -21.76 66.81 -20.41
N PRO A 627 -20.98 67.10 -21.49
CA PRO A 627 -20.06 66.22 -22.26
C PRO A 627 -18.67 66.84 -22.65
N GLN A 628 -17.77 65.99 -23.18
CA GLN A 628 -16.69 66.23 -24.19
C GLN A 628 -15.51 67.24 -24.03
N ALA A 629 -14.32 66.74 -24.44
CA ALA A 629 -13.17 67.40 -25.12
C ALA A 629 -12.37 68.51 -24.39
N ASN A 630 -11.04 68.40 -24.25
CA ASN A 630 -10.10 68.68 -25.36
C ASN A 630 -8.66 68.09 -25.21
N LEU A 631 -7.84 68.26 -26.26
CA LEU A 631 -6.38 68.02 -26.40
C LEU A 631 -5.65 69.38 -26.63
N PRO A 632 -4.29 69.54 -26.74
CA PRO A 632 -3.17 68.58 -26.80
C PRO A 632 -2.01 68.92 -25.77
N PRO A 633 -0.71 68.51 -25.92
CA PRO A 633 0.27 68.43 -24.81
C PRO A 633 1.59 69.25 -25.00
N ALA A 634 2.59 69.06 -24.10
CA ALA A 634 4.00 69.48 -24.33
C ALA A 634 5.07 68.65 -23.57
N LEU A 635 6.05 68.14 -24.34
CA LEU A 635 7.52 68.01 -24.10
C LEU A 635 8.08 67.41 -22.78
N GLY A 636 9.13 66.56 -22.78
CA GLY A 636 9.90 65.90 -23.87
C GLY A 636 11.43 65.91 -23.62
N PHE A 637 12.21 65.03 -24.28
CA PHE A 637 13.63 65.28 -24.68
C PHE A 637 14.27 64.14 -25.53
N GLY A 638 14.78 64.48 -26.72
CA GLY A 638 16.17 64.19 -27.13
C GLY A 638 16.64 62.80 -27.64
N GLN A 639 16.41 62.50 -28.94
CA GLN A 639 17.35 61.93 -29.95
C GLN A 639 18.20 60.65 -29.68
N ALA A 640 18.68 59.89 -30.68
CA ALA A 640 18.26 59.63 -32.08
C ALA A 640 19.06 58.42 -32.65
N GLY A 641 18.47 57.66 -33.58
CA GLY A 641 19.13 56.57 -34.32
C GLY A 641 18.12 55.82 -35.20
N ALA A 642 18.43 55.56 -36.47
CA ALA A 642 17.42 55.23 -37.49
C ALA A 642 17.39 53.76 -37.92
N VAL A 643 16.19 53.27 -38.25
CA VAL A 643 15.92 52.03 -39.01
C VAL A 643 14.94 52.36 -40.15
N ILE A 644 15.08 51.67 -41.28
CA ILE A 644 14.40 52.01 -42.55
C ILE A 644 13.19 51.09 -42.80
N LEU A 645 12.05 51.69 -43.20
CA LEU A 645 10.88 51.02 -43.78
C LEU A 645 10.98 50.98 -45.32
N PRO A 646 10.28 50.07 -46.01
CA PRO A 646 9.09 50.52 -46.76
C PRO A 646 7.94 49.44 -46.71
N PRO A 647 6.89 49.44 -47.56
CA PRO A 647 5.58 49.93 -47.08
C PRO A 647 4.35 49.04 -47.39
N ILE A 648 3.18 49.46 -46.89
CA ILE A 648 1.85 48.94 -47.22
C ILE A 648 1.13 49.93 -48.16
N GLN A 649 0.43 49.46 -49.21
CA GLN A 649 -0.76 50.13 -49.79
C GLN A 649 -1.71 49.12 -50.49
N PRO A 650 -3.01 49.44 -50.70
CA PRO A 650 -4.08 48.43 -50.70
C PRO A 650 -4.94 48.37 -52.01
N PRO A 651 -6.30 48.46 -52.06
CA PRO A 651 -7.09 47.31 -52.50
C PRO A 651 -8.06 47.55 -53.69
N MET A 652 -8.49 46.47 -54.34
CA MET A 652 -9.64 46.40 -55.26
C MET A 652 -10.40 45.08 -55.06
N GLY A 653 -11.70 45.04 -55.41
CA GLY A 653 -12.58 43.89 -55.17
C GLY A 653 -13.42 43.47 -56.39
N ILE A 654 -14.70 43.12 -56.14
CA ILE A 654 -15.64 42.42 -57.05
C ILE A 654 -15.33 40.91 -57.16
N GLY A 655 -16.38 40.08 -57.24
CA GLY A 655 -16.25 38.63 -57.37
C GLY A 655 -17.42 37.98 -58.10
N ALA A 656 -17.23 36.71 -58.47
CA ALA A 656 -18.26 35.79 -58.95
C ALA A 656 -17.79 34.36 -58.59
N GLY A 657 -18.72 33.48 -58.22
CA GLY A 657 -18.37 32.15 -57.72
C GLY A 657 -18.17 31.10 -58.83
N LEU A 658 -17.27 30.16 -58.58
CA LEU A 658 -17.27 28.83 -59.20
C LEU A 658 -17.10 27.75 -58.14
N ILE A 659 -17.78 26.63 -58.33
CA ILE A 659 -17.80 25.49 -57.40
C ILE A 659 -16.43 24.79 -57.43
N GLN A 660 -15.83 24.56 -56.26
CA GLN A 660 -14.70 23.64 -56.11
C GLN A 660 -15.06 22.51 -55.15
N VAL A 661 -14.73 21.29 -55.56
CA VAL A 661 -14.95 20.05 -54.81
C VAL A 661 -13.87 19.93 -53.73
N PRO A 662 -14.19 19.52 -52.49
CA PRO A 662 -13.18 19.32 -51.46
C PRO A 662 -12.21 18.17 -51.87
N PRO A 663 -10.90 18.31 -51.61
CA PRO A 663 -9.94 17.25 -51.91
C PRO A 663 -10.14 16.04 -50.99
N PRO A 664 -9.71 14.82 -51.39
CA PRO A 664 -9.83 13.63 -50.56
C PRO A 664 -9.05 13.77 -49.24
N LEU A 665 -9.61 13.22 -48.17
CA LEU A 665 -8.89 13.00 -46.91
C LEU A 665 -7.67 12.09 -47.17
N PRO A 666 -6.49 12.37 -46.61
CA PRO A 666 -5.38 11.42 -46.65
C PRO A 666 -5.75 10.16 -45.87
N PRO A 667 -5.25 8.97 -46.26
CA PRO A 667 -5.42 7.75 -45.47
C PRO A 667 -4.80 7.93 -44.08
N ALA A 668 -5.33 7.18 -43.10
CA ALA A 668 -4.91 7.26 -41.70
C ALA A 668 -3.47 6.76 -41.50
N ASN A 669 -2.50 7.65 -41.74
CA ASN A 669 -1.09 7.38 -41.51
C ASN A 669 -0.79 7.29 -40.02
N GLN A 670 -0.63 6.06 -39.56
CA GLN A 670 0.55 5.61 -38.80
C GLN A 670 1.32 6.76 -38.11
N VAL A 671 1.07 6.95 -36.82
CA VAL A 671 1.94 7.77 -35.97
C VAL A 671 3.36 7.19 -36.09
N PRO A 672 4.37 7.98 -36.50
CA PRO A 672 5.74 7.50 -36.54
C PRO A 672 6.16 7.01 -35.15
N PRO A 673 6.90 5.90 -35.02
CA PRO A 673 7.46 5.51 -33.74
C PRO A 673 8.27 6.69 -33.19
N PRO A 674 8.16 7.01 -31.88
CA PRO A 674 8.93 8.10 -31.30
C PRO A 674 10.42 7.88 -31.59
N PRO A 675 11.19 8.93 -31.90
CA PRO A 675 12.61 8.77 -32.20
C PRO A 675 13.29 8.07 -31.02
N PRO A 676 14.16 7.06 -31.27
CA PRO A 676 14.87 6.40 -30.19
C PRO A 676 15.63 7.44 -29.38
N ASP A 677 15.65 7.27 -28.06
CA ASP A 677 16.36 8.16 -27.16
C ASP A 677 17.81 8.34 -27.64
N PRO A 678 18.40 9.55 -27.51
CA PRO A 678 19.81 9.75 -27.76
C PRO A 678 20.59 8.92 -26.75
N THR A 679 20.96 7.71 -27.14
CA THR A 679 21.80 6.82 -26.35
C THR A 679 23.08 7.58 -26.03
N PRO A 680 23.41 7.81 -24.74
CA PRO A 680 24.59 8.58 -24.39
C PRO A 680 25.81 7.87 -25.00
N ASN A 681 26.61 8.62 -25.75
CA ASN A 681 27.73 8.05 -26.49
C ASN A 681 28.88 7.71 -25.52
N TRP A 682 28.73 6.58 -24.81
CA TRP A 682 29.64 6.09 -23.77
C TRP A 682 31.09 6.02 -24.25
N SER A 683 31.30 5.71 -25.54
CA SER A 683 32.62 5.71 -26.19
C SER A 683 33.39 7.05 -26.08
N ARG A 684 32.67 8.16 -25.86
CA ARG A 684 33.24 9.50 -25.65
C ARG A 684 33.22 9.96 -24.18
N MET A 685 32.63 9.17 -23.29
CA MET A 685 32.56 9.51 -21.87
C MET A 685 33.84 9.09 -21.13
N ARG A 686 34.05 9.68 -19.95
CA ARG A 686 35.18 9.44 -19.05
C ARG A 686 34.67 9.52 -17.62
N LEU A 687 35.36 8.82 -16.71
CA LEU A 687 35.14 9.00 -15.28
C LEU A 687 35.40 10.46 -14.91
N ARG A 688 34.59 10.98 -13.98
CA ARG A 688 34.73 12.31 -13.39
C ARG A 688 34.47 12.19 -11.91
N GLN A 689 35.09 13.05 -11.10
CA GLN A 689 34.79 13.13 -9.68
C GLN A 689 33.26 13.39 -9.51
N PRO A 690 32.54 12.51 -8.80
CA PRO A 690 31.13 12.74 -8.48
C PRO A 690 31.00 13.81 -7.39
N LYS A 691 29.79 14.37 -7.24
CA LYS A 691 29.47 15.16 -6.04
C LYS A 691 29.30 14.22 -4.86
N LEU A 692 29.76 14.62 -3.67
CA LEU A 692 29.71 13.85 -2.42
C LEU A 692 28.30 13.34 -2.11
N LEU A 693 27.28 14.13 -2.42
CA LEU A 693 25.88 13.86 -2.13
C LEU A 693 25.11 13.19 -3.30
N SER A 694 25.81 12.68 -4.32
CA SER A 694 25.23 11.75 -5.31
C SER A 694 25.47 10.29 -4.88
N TRP A 695 24.79 9.33 -5.51
CA TRP A 695 25.07 7.90 -5.27
C TRP A 695 26.54 7.58 -5.55
N ALA A 696 27.09 8.05 -6.67
CA ALA A 696 28.49 7.79 -7.00
C ALA A 696 29.45 8.33 -5.93
N GLY A 697 29.21 9.53 -5.37
CA GLY A 697 30.05 10.11 -4.31
C GLY A 697 29.89 9.40 -2.95
N ILE A 698 28.68 8.97 -2.60
CA ILE A 698 28.42 8.18 -1.39
C ILE A 698 29.12 6.81 -1.49
N LEU A 699 29.06 6.14 -2.65
CA LEU A 699 29.72 4.85 -2.85
C LEU A 699 31.25 4.97 -2.93
N GLU A 700 31.77 6.07 -3.45
CA GLU A 700 33.22 6.34 -3.45
C GLU A 700 33.82 6.39 -2.03
N ARG A 701 33.04 6.85 -1.04
CA ARG A 701 33.45 6.95 0.38
C ARG A 701 33.07 5.73 1.24
N LEU A 702 31.94 5.08 0.97
CA LEU A 702 31.43 3.97 1.79
C LEU A 702 31.73 2.57 1.26
N SER A 703 31.98 2.40 -0.05
CA SER A 703 32.16 1.06 -0.63
C SER A 703 33.61 0.54 -0.50
N PRO A 704 33.81 -0.78 -0.41
CA PRO A 704 35.13 -1.40 -0.30
C PRO A 704 35.88 -1.52 -1.65
N ALA A 705 35.38 -0.89 -2.72
CA ALA A 705 36.07 -0.79 -4.01
C ALA A 705 37.03 0.42 -4.05
N PRO A 706 38.00 0.46 -4.97
CA PRO A 706 38.83 1.65 -5.21
C PRO A 706 37.98 2.91 -5.45
N SER A 707 38.47 4.09 -5.05
CA SER A 707 37.76 5.34 -5.35
C SER A 707 37.86 5.72 -6.84
N ILE A 708 36.96 6.59 -7.31
CA ILE A 708 37.05 7.14 -8.67
C ILE A 708 38.32 7.99 -8.78
N GLN A 709 38.70 8.68 -7.70
CA GLN A 709 39.97 9.39 -7.58
C GLN A 709 41.19 8.45 -7.75
N GLU A 710 41.23 7.28 -7.10
CA GLU A 710 42.31 6.27 -7.27
C GLU A 710 42.37 5.74 -8.71
N LEU A 711 41.22 5.43 -9.32
CA LEU A 711 41.12 4.95 -10.71
C LEU A 711 41.54 6.01 -11.75
N LEU A 712 41.47 7.29 -11.40
CA LEU A 712 41.97 8.40 -12.20
C LEU A 712 43.48 8.63 -11.97
N ALA A 713 43.93 8.62 -10.71
CA ALA A 713 45.35 8.80 -10.34
C ALA A 713 46.26 7.72 -10.94
N SER A 714 45.75 6.49 -11.13
CA SER A 714 46.47 5.44 -11.86
C SER A 714 46.74 5.74 -13.35
N GLN A 715 46.34 6.92 -13.86
CA GLN A 715 46.58 7.39 -15.22
C GLN A 715 47.52 8.62 -15.30
N GLY A 716 47.96 9.19 -14.17
CA GLY A 716 48.95 10.27 -14.14
C GLY A 716 48.99 11.09 -12.85
N ASP A 717 50.20 11.56 -12.53
CA ASP A 717 50.60 12.52 -11.49
C ASP A 717 50.30 12.17 -10.02
N GLU A 718 51.36 11.89 -9.26
CA GLU A 718 51.38 11.89 -7.80
C GLU A 718 51.34 13.36 -7.30
N LEU A 719 50.36 13.70 -6.44
CA LEU A 719 50.23 15.02 -5.84
C LEU A 719 50.58 14.96 -4.34
N ASP A 720 51.73 15.55 -3.99
CA ASP A 720 52.24 15.64 -2.61
C ASP A 720 51.51 16.68 -1.76
N GLY A 721 51.29 16.36 -0.47
CA GLY A 721 51.00 17.31 0.60
C GLY A 721 49.52 17.46 1.01
N ASP A 722 49.28 17.59 2.32
CA ASP A 722 47.93 17.64 2.93
C ASP A 722 47.00 18.76 2.39
N ASP A 723 47.58 19.80 1.78
CA ASP A 723 46.90 20.94 1.14
C ASP A 723 45.87 20.52 0.07
N TRP A 724 46.04 19.34 -0.56
CA TRP A 724 45.07 18.82 -1.53
C TRP A 724 43.70 18.51 -0.90
N VAL A 725 43.65 18.12 0.37
CA VAL A 725 42.41 17.72 1.05
C VAL A 725 41.52 18.94 1.30
N ASP A 726 42.12 20.07 1.68
CA ASP A 726 41.39 21.32 1.93
C ASP A 726 40.84 21.92 0.62
N ASP A 727 41.62 21.88 -0.47
CA ASP A 727 41.16 22.25 -1.83
C ASP A 727 40.06 21.29 -2.34
N PHE A 728 40.19 19.98 -2.10
CA PHE A 728 39.14 19.01 -2.46
C PHE A 728 37.83 19.27 -1.71
N VAL A 729 37.91 19.53 -0.40
CA VAL A 729 36.73 19.82 0.44
C VAL A 729 36.08 21.16 0.08
N GLN A 730 36.86 22.17 -0.30
CA GLN A 730 36.34 23.47 -0.76
C GLN A 730 35.66 23.42 -2.13
N ARG A 731 35.93 22.41 -2.96
CA ARG A 731 35.34 22.26 -4.31
C ARG A 731 33.92 21.67 -4.34
N ASP A 732 33.41 21.15 -3.23
CA ASP A 732 32.07 20.58 -3.15
C ASP A 732 31.33 21.00 -1.87
N ASP A 733 30.35 21.89 -2.04
CA ASP A 733 29.44 22.37 -0.99
C ASP A 733 28.78 21.23 -0.18
N GLY A 734 28.69 20.02 -0.75
CA GLY A 734 28.25 18.80 -0.09
C GLY A 734 28.96 18.51 1.23
N PHE A 735 30.27 18.79 1.32
CA PHE A 735 31.02 18.64 2.57
C PHE A 735 30.54 19.59 3.68
N SER A 736 29.99 20.76 3.31
CA SER A 736 29.49 21.74 4.29
C SER A 736 28.26 21.27 5.08
N PHE A 737 27.67 20.12 4.73
CA PHE A 737 26.54 19.50 5.43
C PHE A 737 26.94 18.32 6.33
N ILE A 738 28.20 17.88 6.29
CA ILE A 738 28.71 16.68 6.99
C ILE A 738 29.61 17.08 8.18
N PRO A 739 29.57 16.38 9.33
CA PRO A 739 30.53 16.58 10.41
C PRO A 739 31.90 16.00 10.06
N HIS A 740 32.98 16.70 10.42
CA HIS A 740 34.38 16.28 10.17
C HIS A 740 34.65 15.92 8.69
N PRO A 741 34.55 16.88 7.76
CA PRO A 741 34.65 16.64 6.32
C PRO A 741 36.02 16.09 5.88
N HIS A 742 37.13 16.64 6.39
CA HIS A 742 38.49 16.18 6.06
C HIS A 742 38.71 14.71 6.48
N GLY A 743 38.15 14.30 7.63
CA GLY A 743 38.21 12.91 8.10
C GLY A 743 37.54 11.93 7.13
N LEU A 744 36.39 12.30 6.55
CA LEU A 744 35.66 11.46 5.59
C LEU A 744 36.48 11.13 4.33
N VAL A 745 37.47 11.94 3.97
CA VAL A 745 38.33 11.69 2.81
C VAL A 745 39.29 10.52 3.08
N GLY A 746 39.87 10.45 4.28
CA GLY A 746 40.83 9.39 4.66
C GLY A 746 40.23 8.17 5.39
N GLU A 747 39.07 8.32 6.02
CA GLU A 747 38.45 7.28 6.87
C GLU A 747 38.05 6.00 6.15
N LYS A 748 37.96 5.98 4.81
CA LYS A 748 37.51 4.83 4.01
C LYS A 748 38.15 3.49 4.40
N ALA A 749 39.45 3.47 4.69
CA ALA A 749 40.20 2.28 5.09
C ALA A 749 39.85 1.76 6.51
N SER A 750 39.18 2.58 7.33
CA SER A 750 38.76 2.24 8.70
C SER A 750 37.33 1.70 8.81
N LEU A 751 36.54 1.77 7.73
CA LEU A 751 35.16 1.29 7.71
C LEU A 751 35.10 -0.25 7.69
N MET A 752 34.20 -0.83 8.48
CA MET A 752 34.00 -2.29 8.55
C MET A 752 33.22 -2.87 7.37
N ILE A 753 32.74 -2.06 6.42
CA ILE A 753 31.93 -2.53 5.29
C ILE A 753 32.76 -3.43 4.37
N GLU A 754 32.34 -4.69 4.27
CA GLU A 754 32.89 -5.72 3.39
C GLU A 754 32.02 -5.95 2.15
N HIS A 755 30.73 -5.60 2.20
CA HIS A 755 29.78 -5.84 1.11
C HIS A 755 28.62 -4.82 1.11
N ILE A 756 28.39 -4.15 -0.02
CA ILE A 756 27.16 -3.39 -0.31
C ILE A 756 26.47 -4.00 -1.53
N SER A 757 25.16 -4.18 -1.48
CA SER A 757 24.36 -4.60 -2.66
C SER A 757 23.12 -3.75 -2.87
N PHE A 758 22.75 -3.61 -4.15
CA PHE A 758 21.70 -2.73 -4.65
C PHE A 758 20.76 -3.52 -5.55
N LYS A 759 19.46 -3.25 -5.43
CA LYS A 759 18.44 -3.63 -6.42
C LYS A 759 17.54 -2.44 -6.63
N SER A 760 17.44 -1.94 -7.85
CA SER A 760 16.59 -0.80 -8.21
C SER A 760 16.77 0.46 -7.33
N CYS A 761 18.01 0.74 -6.92
CA CYS A 761 18.32 1.99 -6.21
C CYS A 761 18.32 3.18 -7.18
N GLY A 762 18.07 4.40 -6.70
CA GLY A 762 18.00 5.58 -7.58
C GLY A 762 17.54 6.85 -6.86
N TYR A 763 16.80 7.72 -7.55
CA TYR A 763 16.40 9.02 -7.00
C TYR A 763 14.88 9.16 -6.78
N VAL A 764 14.52 10.03 -5.84
CA VAL A 764 13.15 10.52 -5.58
C VAL A 764 13.12 12.06 -5.55
N LEU A 765 11.92 12.60 -5.77
CA LEU A 765 11.59 14.02 -5.65
C LEU A 765 10.74 14.25 -4.38
N VAL A 766 10.98 15.36 -3.69
CA VAL A 766 10.30 15.75 -2.43
C VAL A 766 9.89 17.22 -2.51
N ASP A 767 8.66 17.58 -2.16
CA ASP A 767 8.09 18.93 -2.36
C ASP A 767 8.45 19.91 -1.22
N VAL A 768 9.74 20.02 -0.88
CA VAL A 768 10.23 20.91 0.18
C VAL A 768 11.32 21.86 -0.33
N SER A 769 11.32 23.09 0.16
CA SER A 769 12.27 24.14 -0.25
C SER A 769 13.70 23.92 0.26
N SER A 770 13.91 22.99 1.20
CA SER A 770 15.24 22.62 1.70
C SER A 770 15.95 21.55 0.88
N ILE A 771 15.38 21.10 -0.25
CA ILE A 771 15.92 20.04 -1.11
C ILE A 771 16.01 20.52 -2.57
N ASP A 772 17.21 20.48 -3.17
CA ASP A 772 17.38 20.77 -4.59
C ASP A 772 16.99 19.58 -5.48
N ASN A 773 15.75 19.57 -5.95
CA ASN A 773 15.28 18.61 -6.96
C ASN A 773 15.87 18.87 -8.37
N THR A 774 16.45 20.05 -8.64
CA THR A 774 16.93 20.42 -9.98
C THR A 774 18.23 19.71 -10.34
N GLY A 775 19.13 19.49 -9.39
CA GLY A 775 20.35 18.69 -9.58
C GLY A 775 20.11 17.24 -10.02
N ILE A 776 18.92 16.68 -9.75
CA ILE A 776 18.53 15.33 -10.23
C ILE A 776 17.98 15.37 -11.65
N LEU A 777 17.06 16.30 -11.94
CA LEU A 777 16.34 16.37 -13.23
C LEU A 777 17.17 17.05 -14.33
N GLY A 778 18.11 17.91 -13.96
CA GLY A 778 18.89 18.74 -14.86
C GLY A 778 18.00 19.64 -15.74
N ALA A 779 18.45 19.91 -16.96
CA ALA A 779 17.69 20.68 -17.95
C ALA A 779 16.56 19.86 -18.64
N HIS A 780 16.25 18.66 -18.16
CA HIS A 780 15.29 17.75 -18.79
C HIS A 780 14.01 17.67 -17.97
N SER A 781 12.90 18.16 -18.52
CA SER A 781 11.57 17.93 -17.96
C SER A 781 11.33 16.41 -17.87
N PRO A 782 10.92 15.86 -16.71
CA PRO A 782 10.61 14.45 -16.58
C PRO A 782 9.47 14.09 -17.54
N ARG A 783 9.64 13.01 -18.32
CA ARG A 783 8.64 12.61 -19.32
C ARG A 783 7.28 12.43 -18.65
N GLN A 784 6.30 13.17 -19.16
CA GLN A 784 4.90 12.95 -18.80
C GLN A 784 4.53 11.49 -19.14
N ALA A 785 3.68 10.88 -18.32
CA ALA A 785 3.12 9.57 -18.65
C ALA A 785 2.25 9.68 -19.91
N PRO A 786 1.95 8.57 -20.61
CA PRO A 786 1.03 8.60 -21.75
C PRO A 786 -0.30 9.23 -21.36
N GLN A 787 -0.96 9.92 -22.30
CA GLN A 787 -2.19 10.65 -22.01
C GLN A 787 -3.27 9.73 -21.43
N ASP A 788 -3.35 8.48 -21.88
CA ASP A 788 -4.29 7.46 -21.40
C ASP A 788 -4.05 7.10 -19.93
N ILE A 789 -2.78 6.97 -19.52
CA ILE A 789 -2.36 6.72 -18.13
C ILE A 789 -2.69 7.94 -17.25
N MET A 790 -2.53 9.16 -17.77
CA MET A 790 -2.89 10.39 -17.05
C MET A 790 -4.41 10.60 -16.98
N ALA A 791 -5.17 10.18 -17.99
CA ALA A 791 -6.62 10.18 -18.01
C ALA A 791 -7.18 9.18 -16.99
N ARG A 792 -6.72 7.93 -17.00
CA ARG A 792 -7.14 6.89 -16.04
C ARG A 792 -6.80 7.27 -14.58
N ARG A 793 -5.63 7.88 -14.35
CA ARG A 793 -5.29 8.44 -13.02
C ARG A 793 -6.24 9.57 -12.59
N ARG A 794 -6.68 10.42 -13.51
CA ARG A 794 -7.64 11.50 -13.25
C ARG A 794 -9.06 10.97 -12.98
N GLU A 795 -9.45 9.89 -13.67
CA GLU A 795 -10.70 9.16 -13.47
C GLU A 795 -10.77 8.49 -12.09
N LEU A 796 -9.66 7.91 -11.61
CA LEU A 796 -9.59 7.21 -10.32
C LEU A 796 -9.41 8.16 -9.10
N ALA A 797 -8.80 9.33 -9.27
CA ALA A 797 -8.49 10.27 -8.18
C ALA A 797 -9.68 10.70 -7.26
N PRO A 798 -10.95 10.78 -7.72
CA PRO A 798 -12.10 11.03 -6.83
C PRO A 798 -12.37 9.88 -5.85
N PHE A 799 -11.93 8.66 -6.14
CA PHE A 799 -12.23 7.45 -5.37
C PHE A 799 -11.07 6.98 -4.50
N MET A 800 -9.83 7.31 -4.88
CA MET A 800 -8.61 6.80 -4.25
C MET A 800 -8.11 7.64 -3.06
N GLN A 801 -7.38 7.00 -2.14
CA GLN A 801 -6.64 7.69 -1.08
C GLN A 801 -5.51 8.54 -1.70
N MET A 802 -5.26 9.70 -1.09
CA MET A 802 -4.26 10.68 -1.56
C MET A 802 -3.55 11.29 -0.36
N CYS A 803 -2.23 11.43 -0.43
CA CYS A 803 -1.43 12.07 0.61
C CYS A 803 -1.05 13.49 0.15
N THR A 804 -1.29 14.48 0.99
CA THR A 804 -0.92 15.89 0.77
C THR A 804 0.39 16.29 1.47
N ASP A 805 0.99 15.36 2.22
CA ASP A 805 2.28 15.56 2.88
C ASP A 805 3.41 15.69 1.85
N ARG A 806 4.20 16.76 1.99
CA ARG A 806 5.33 17.09 1.11
C ARG A 806 6.52 16.15 1.26
N LEU A 807 6.57 15.41 2.37
CA LEU A 807 7.57 14.38 2.67
C LEU A 807 7.16 12.98 2.16
N ALA A 808 5.98 12.84 1.54
CA ALA A 808 5.63 11.62 0.80
C ALA A 808 6.22 11.67 -0.61
N ALA A 809 7.38 11.04 -0.80
CA ALA A 809 8.22 11.24 -1.98
C ALA A 809 7.73 10.51 -3.23
N LYS A 810 8.11 11.02 -4.41
CA LYS A 810 7.82 10.45 -5.73
C LYS A 810 9.09 9.93 -6.39
N ILE A 811 9.07 8.71 -6.91
CA ILE A 811 10.20 8.14 -7.65
C ILE A 811 10.36 8.85 -9.00
N THR A 812 11.59 9.19 -9.36
CA THR A 812 11.92 9.69 -10.69
C THR A 812 12.59 8.61 -11.53
N ASN A 813 12.10 8.44 -12.76
CA ASN A 813 12.65 7.49 -13.73
C ASN A 813 13.82 8.13 -14.52
N HIS A 814 14.67 8.89 -13.82
CA HIS A 814 15.77 9.67 -14.40
C HIS A 814 17.01 9.59 -13.51
N MET A 815 18.16 9.44 -14.17
CA MET A 815 19.51 9.58 -13.63
C MET A 815 20.36 10.25 -14.72
N THR A 816 21.27 11.15 -14.34
CA THR A 816 22.11 11.85 -15.32
C THR A 816 23.08 10.89 -15.98
N SER A 817 23.40 11.11 -17.26
CA SER A 817 24.29 10.22 -18.02
C SER A 817 25.69 10.08 -17.42
N GLN A 818 26.19 11.11 -16.72
CA GLN A 818 27.51 11.07 -16.06
C GLN A 818 27.47 10.28 -14.75
N GLU A 819 26.39 10.42 -13.95
CA GLU A 819 26.18 9.60 -12.75
C GLU A 819 26.05 8.12 -13.14
N HIS A 820 25.25 7.82 -14.17
CA HIS A 820 25.10 6.48 -14.73
C HIS A 820 26.43 5.90 -15.23
N PHE A 821 27.18 6.66 -16.03
CA PHE A 821 28.49 6.23 -16.53
C PHE A 821 29.50 6.00 -15.39
N ASN A 822 29.54 6.89 -14.39
CA ASN A 822 30.40 6.71 -13.22
C ASN A 822 30.04 5.42 -12.45
N LEU A 823 28.75 5.21 -12.17
CA LEU A 823 28.27 4.06 -11.42
C LEU A 823 28.62 2.74 -12.11
N THR A 824 28.26 2.56 -13.38
CA THR A 824 28.56 1.32 -14.12
C THR A 824 30.06 1.13 -14.34
N THR A 825 30.81 2.20 -14.66
CA THR A 825 32.25 2.08 -14.99
C THR A 825 33.15 1.86 -13.77
N ALA A 826 32.85 2.47 -12.62
CA ALA A 826 33.68 2.38 -11.42
C ALA A 826 33.25 1.25 -10.46
N PHE A 827 31.94 0.95 -10.39
CA PHE A 827 31.38 0.00 -9.42
C PHE A 827 30.69 -1.21 -10.05
N GLY A 828 30.65 -1.33 -11.38
CA GLY A 828 30.14 -2.52 -12.08
C GLY A 828 28.64 -2.78 -11.90
N VAL A 829 27.84 -1.72 -11.68
CA VAL A 829 26.37 -1.85 -11.48
C VAL A 829 25.59 -1.75 -12.79
N ASP A 830 24.61 -2.63 -12.94
CA ASP A 830 23.63 -2.68 -14.04
C ASP A 830 22.49 -1.67 -13.81
N THR A 831 21.77 -1.28 -14.86
CA THR A 831 20.70 -0.25 -14.80
C THR A 831 19.35 -0.66 -15.39
N GLU A 832 19.05 -1.97 -15.35
CA GLU A 832 17.76 -2.52 -15.75
C GLU A 832 17.10 -3.35 -14.64
N TRP A 833 15.81 -3.63 -14.79
CA TRP A 833 15.11 -4.67 -14.01
C TRP A 833 15.28 -6.08 -14.60
N THR A 834 15.71 -6.17 -15.85
CA THR A 834 16.09 -7.40 -16.55
C THR A 834 17.05 -8.20 -15.68
N ASN A 835 16.76 -9.49 -15.46
CA ASN A 835 17.50 -10.40 -14.56
C ASN A 835 17.45 -10.07 -13.04
N VAL A 836 16.96 -8.90 -12.61
CA VAL A 836 16.84 -8.52 -11.18
C VAL A 836 15.50 -8.96 -10.58
N TYR A 837 14.42 -8.76 -11.33
CA TYR A 837 13.07 -9.16 -10.94
C TYR A 837 12.47 -10.18 -11.91
N ASN A 838 11.54 -10.98 -11.41
CA ASN A 838 10.80 -11.94 -12.23
C ASN A 838 9.91 -11.18 -13.23
N GLU A 839 9.71 -11.75 -14.43
CA GLU A 839 8.88 -11.17 -15.50
C GLU A 839 7.51 -10.69 -14.98
N ALA A 840 6.81 -11.49 -14.17
CA ALA A 840 5.52 -11.12 -13.58
C ALA A 840 5.52 -9.84 -12.70
N VAL A 841 6.67 -9.41 -12.17
CA VAL A 841 6.82 -8.13 -11.45
C VAL A 841 7.05 -6.98 -12.43
N ILE A 842 7.87 -7.22 -13.46
CA ILE A 842 8.15 -6.29 -14.54
C ILE A 842 6.85 -5.98 -15.33
N ASP A 843 6.06 -7.01 -15.63
CA ASP A 843 4.82 -6.87 -16.40
C ASP A 843 3.70 -6.22 -15.58
N ALA A 844 3.56 -6.54 -14.29
CA ALA A 844 2.63 -5.82 -13.41
C ALA A 844 2.94 -4.31 -13.35
N ALA A 845 4.22 -3.92 -13.35
CA ALA A 845 4.61 -2.52 -13.43
C ALA A 845 4.25 -1.88 -14.79
N LYS A 846 4.33 -2.61 -15.91
CA LYS A 846 3.86 -2.14 -17.23
C LYS A 846 2.35 -1.93 -17.24
N THR A 847 1.56 -2.86 -16.71
CA THR A 847 0.10 -2.75 -16.63
C THR A 847 -0.32 -1.56 -15.76
N ASP A 848 0.42 -1.27 -14.68
CA ASP A 848 0.25 -0.07 -13.85
C ASP A 848 0.75 1.24 -14.51
N GLY A 849 1.13 1.20 -15.80
CA GLY A 849 1.50 2.36 -16.61
C GLY A 849 2.98 2.74 -16.64
N ILE A 850 3.88 1.91 -16.06
CA ILE A 850 5.33 2.15 -16.11
C ILE A 850 5.92 1.53 -17.38
N ILE A 851 6.00 2.33 -18.46
CA ILE A 851 6.49 1.90 -19.79
C ILE A 851 7.85 1.19 -19.73
N HIS A 852 8.76 1.71 -18.91
CA HIS A 852 10.13 1.19 -18.75
C HIS A 852 10.44 0.98 -17.27
N PRO A 853 10.06 -0.17 -16.68
CA PRO A 853 10.39 -0.50 -15.30
C PRO A 853 11.92 -0.53 -15.10
N GLY A 854 12.42 0.07 -14.01
CA GLY A 854 13.85 0.20 -13.75
C GLY A 854 14.58 1.34 -14.46
N ARG A 855 13.94 2.09 -15.37
CA ARG A 855 14.58 3.23 -16.03
C ARG A 855 15.01 4.29 -15.00
N GLY A 856 16.30 4.64 -14.98
CA GLY A 856 16.87 5.58 -14.00
C GLY A 856 17.19 4.95 -12.64
N ARG A 857 17.21 3.62 -12.56
CA ARG A 857 17.59 2.83 -11.38
C ARG A 857 18.86 2.02 -11.64
N PHE A 858 19.49 1.53 -10.59
CA PHE A 858 20.66 0.66 -10.67
C PHE A 858 20.61 -0.53 -9.69
N SER A 859 21.31 -1.60 -10.04
CA SER A 859 21.39 -2.87 -9.29
C SER A 859 22.80 -3.47 -9.41
N GLY A 860 23.26 -4.20 -8.40
CA GLY A 860 24.57 -4.86 -8.42
C GLY A 860 25.11 -5.13 -7.01
N ALA A 861 26.36 -5.57 -6.91
CA ALA A 861 27.01 -5.82 -5.62
C ALA A 861 28.49 -5.42 -5.66
N ILE A 862 28.94 -4.71 -4.63
CA ILE A 862 30.32 -4.31 -4.41
C ILE A 862 30.82 -5.08 -3.19
N THR A 863 31.79 -5.97 -3.39
CA THR A 863 32.41 -6.75 -2.32
C THR A 863 33.88 -6.38 -2.19
N LYS A 864 34.40 -6.41 -0.97
CA LYS A 864 35.83 -6.30 -0.71
C LYS A 864 36.53 -7.47 -1.38
N THR A 865 37.46 -7.20 -2.29
CA THR A 865 38.28 -8.25 -2.90
C THR A 865 39.11 -8.92 -1.81
N ALA A 866 39.06 -10.26 -1.75
CA ALA A 866 40.00 -11.01 -0.95
C ALA A 866 41.41 -10.77 -1.52
N GLN A 867 42.33 -10.27 -0.70
CA GLN A 867 43.74 -10.26 -1.05
C GLN A 867 44.18 -11.72 -1.20
N GLN A 868 44.81 -12.04 -2.32
CA GLN A 868 45.53 -13.29 -2.49
C GLN A 868 46.91 -13.09 -1.87
N ASP A 869 47.08 -13.63 -0.66
CA ASP A 869 48.39 -13.77 0.00
C ASP A 869 49.29 -14.79 -0.73
#